data_AF-A0A7W7P368-F1
#
_entry.id   AF-A0A7W7P368-F1
#
_cell.length_a   1.000
_cell.length_b   1.000
_cell.length_c   1.000
_cell.angle_alpha   90.00
_cell.angle_beta   90.00
_cell.angle_gamma   90.00
#
_symmetry.space_group_name_H-M   'P 1'
#
loop_
_entity.id
_entity.type
_entity.pdbx_description
1 polymer ?
#
loop_
_entity_poly.entity_id
_entity_poly.type
_entity_poly.pdbx_seq_one_letter_code
_entity_poly.pdbx_strand_id
1 'polypeptide(L)'
;MDTLLVQGQKGKAVGELRKRLAAVLGADAALYPGLEKGSEFDAQTGAAVRHWQAGVGVIADGVVGPYCLGLLGLLPAQGELIPLPNVQLLFPATKPSNVRRYLPYVTAALQAAGLTDRPMVLAALGTIRAETEGFVPISEFPSQYNTLPGRSAFSAYEGRKDLGNTQPGDGPKYRGRGFVQLTGRDNYTTYAQRIDVDLVGQPDLANAPEIAATLLALFLADRATRIRKALPASLSGQPKDFLAARELVNGGSHGIDRFWSVFDLAVKAWPAPSGRTAATRAKAVPRLNASKDPQDLRDRAYLPPPASLPDLFPSNADVARYLGEYSESGLILDQGLEGACTGFGLACVINYLRWRKAGFAQSGVESVSPRMLYDFARRYDEYAGEDYDGSSCRGALKGWFHHGVCLEGDWPYTAQGVVQPQFGYATRATQNTLGVYYRIEVKSITDLQAAIQEVGAIYVSAYTHDGWNQLPGTPAPRKGAKKPARSAPITHGTLQKIPFDGPPSQSGGHAFALVGFNTEGFIVQNSWGTTWGSGGFAILSYADWLANAMDAWVAALGVPGVVLGQLAAGSKSGAARVGGANKALWWDEATAYEHSIVMGNDGRVSRYLTQDELTRTLLFQACTLPDQWLRNQPGTPKRLVIYCHGGLNSEAAAIDRARAMGRFFLGNGCYPLFLVWKTGLLESIGDIIADRFRSEPSRAGGIREALTDASDALLEKTVGRPLARPIWSEMKENAEFATLPTRGGDLLVTALQNLIATWGEQLEIHLVGHSAGSIILGWLIDVMAARDVAKRVKSIHLYAPACTVQFANRHYAPHDDLMKRLYLDILSDRAERDDNTAAVYRKSLLYLVSNALEGDLRTPILGLANVLDPNYRGWDGSSATGAALSTWRQALAAAGLVQGKQIQLLDDRQVLTCVSPPTSTPAAHGCFDNAVDIVSRTLTRITGQAKLSMPVDDLRGY
;
A
#
# COMPACT_ATOMS: atom_id res chain seq x y z
N MET A 1 4.48 19.64 -26.81
CA MET A 1 5.04 19.20 -25.52
C MET A 1 4.89 17.68 -25.58
N ASP A 2 5.72 17.08 -26.43
CA ASP A 2 5.45 15.76 -27.02
C ASP A 2 6.15 14.71 -26.16
N THR A 3 5.90 14.79 -24.85
CA THR A 3 6.66 14.11 -23.80
C THR A 3 5.83 13.07 -23.07
N LEU A 4 4.59 12.82 -23.49
CA LEU A 4 3.74 11.77 -22.95
C LEU A 4 3.74 10.58 -23.90
N LEU A 5 4.17 9.44 -23.37
CA LEU A 5 4.18 8.16 -24.06
C LEU A 5 3.19 7.21 -23.37
N VAL A 6 2.18 6.76 -24.12
CA VAL A 6 1.13 5.83 -23.66
C VAL A 6 0.89 4.72 -24.66
N GLN A 7 0.21 3.65 -24.22
CA GLN A 7 -0.12 2.51 -25.07
C GLN A 7 -0.92 2.92 -26.30
N GLY A 8 -0.56 2.37 -27.46
CA GLY A 8 -1.16 2.65 -28.77
C GLY A 8 -0.40 3.67 -29.63
N GLN A 9 0.48 4.47 -29.02
CA GLN A 9 1.32 5.42 -29.75
C GLN A 9 2.46 4.74 -30.50
N LYS A 10 2.95 5.40 -31.56
CA LYS A 10 4.08 4.93 -32.37
C LYS A 10 5.03 6.07 -32.69
N GLY A 11 6.31 5.76 -32.86
CA GLY A 11 7.30 6.72 -33.35
C GLY A 11 8.68 6.57 -32.73
N LYS A 12 9.58 7.50 -33.08
CA LYS A 12 10.97 7.48 -32.66
C LYS A 12 11.14 7.53 -31.13
N ALA A 13 10.38 8.38 -30.46
CA ALA A 13 10.42 8.53 -29.00
C ALA A 13 10.06 7.21 -28.27
N VAL A 14 9.06 6.48 -28.78
CA VAL A 14 8.70 5.15 -28.26
C VAL A 14 9.84 4.14 -28.49
N GLY A 15 10.49 4.17 -29.66
CA GLY A 15 11.66 3.33 -29.93
C GLY A 15 12.85 3.62 -29.00
N GLU A 16 13.07 4.89 -28.65
CA GLU A 16 14.09 5.31 -27.68
C GLU A 16 13.73 4.87 -26.25
N LEU A 17 12.46 5.05 -25.83
CA LEU A 17 11.93 4.54 -24.58
C LEU A 17 12.16 3.04 -24.45
N ARG A 18 11.75 2.26 -25.44
CA ARG A 18 11.88 0.79 -25.47
C ARG A 18 13.32 0.32 -25.28
N LYS A 19 14.27 0.92 -26.02
CA LYS A 19 15.70 0.61 -25.89
C LYS A 19 16.23 0.94 -24.50
N ARG A 20 15.87 2.12 -23.98
CA ARG A 20 16.32 2.55 -22.65
C ARG A 20 15.71 1.69 -21.55
N LEU A 21 14.44 1.31 -21.69
CA LEU A 21 13.72 0.44 -20.79
C LEU A 21 14.34 -0.95 -20.73
N ALA A 22 14.66 -1.55 -21.88
CA ALA A 22 15.38 -2.82 -21.93
C ALA A 22 16.75 -2.73 -21.23
N ALA A 23 17.48 -1.62 -21.43
CA ALA A 23 18.78 -1.42 -20.79
C ALA A 23 18.68 -1.31 -19.25
N VAL A 24 17.69 -0.59 -18.71
CA VAL A 24 17.52 -0.46 -17.25
C VAL A 24 16.92 -1.69 -16.59
N LEU A 25 16.09 -2.45 -17.31
CA LEU A 25 15.55 -3.73 -16.84
C LEU A 25 16.61 -4.84 -16.82
N GLY A 26 17.65 -4.74 -17.66
CA GLY A 26 18.72 -5.73 -17.72
C GLY A 26 18.17 -7.12 -18.07
N ALA A 27 18.46 -8.12 -17.24
CA ALA A 27 17.98 -9.49 -17.44
C ALA A 27 16.45 -9.60 -17.50
N ASP A 28 15.72 -8.75 -16.77
CA ASP A 28 14.26 -8.78 -16.75
C ASP A 28 13.64 -8.36 -18.09
N ALA A 29 14.40 -7.68 -18.97
CA ALA A 29 13.93 -7.32 -20.30
C ALA A 29 13.52 -8.56 -21.13
N ALA A 30 14.16 -9.71 -20.88
CA ALA A 30 13.84 -10.97 -21.55
C ALA A 30 12.41 -11.48 -21.24
N LEU A 31 11.82 -11.03 -20.13
CA LEU A 31 10.44 -11.35 -19.78
C LEU A 31 9.44 -10.65 -20.70
N TYR A 32 9.85 -9.66 -21.50
CA TYR A 32 8.99 -8.83 -22.36
C TYR A 32 9.35 -9.02 -23.84
N PRO A 33 8.72 -9.99 -24.53
CA PRO A 33 9.05 -10.31 -25.91
C PRO A 33 8.98 -9.09 -26.84
N GLY A 34 10.06 -8.87 -27.57
CA GLY A 34 10.15 -7.80 -28.56
C GLY A 34 10.51 -6.43 -28.00
N LEU A 35 10.65 -6.24 -26.68
CA LEU A 35 10.87 -4.92 -26.06
C LEU A 35 11.99 -4.11 -26.73
N GLU A 36 13.13 -4.74 -27.01
CA GLU A 36 14.32 -4.09 -27.60
C GLU A 36 14.14 -3.60 -29.06
N LYS A 37 13.09 -4.04 -29.75
CA LYS A 37 12.89 -3.78 -31.19
C LYS A 37 11.55 -3.09 -31.44
N GLY A 38 11.47 -2.34 -32.53
CA GLY A 38 10.24 -1.65 -32.95
C GLY A 38 10.08 -0.25 -32.37
N SER A 39 8.93 0.36 -32.67
CA SER A 39 8.64 1.76 -32.36
C SER A 39 7.18 1.97 -31.95
N GLU A 40 6.53 0.93 -31.46
CA GLU A 40 5.11 0.94 -31.05
C GLU A 40 5.02 0.74 -29.54
N PHE A 41 4.15 1.47 -28.87
CA PHE A 41 3.91 1.29 -27.44
C PHE A 41 2.80 0.26 -27.30
N ASP A 42 3.17 -1.00 -27.48
CA ASP A 42 2.26 -2.14 -27.33
C ASP A 42 2.02 -2.50 -25.85
N ALA A 43 1.13 -3.46 -25.61
CA ALA A 43 0.81 -3.90 -24.25
C ALA A 43 2.01 -4.53 -23.51
N GLN A 44 2.96 -5.14 -24.23
CA GLN A 44 4.19 -5.67 -23.66
C GLN A 44 5.11 -4.55 -23.18
N THR A 45 5.22 -3.46 -23.95
CA THR A 45 5.92 -2.24 -23.55
C THR A 45 5.25 -1.63 -22.32
N GLY A 46 3.92 -1.56 -22.28
CA GLY A 46 3.19 -1.07 -21.09
C GLY A 46 3.43 -1.92 -19.84
N ALA A 47 3.48 -3.24 -19.98
CA ALA A 47 3.82 -4.14 -18.89
C ALA A 47 5.28 -3.94 -18.40
N ALA A 48 6.23 -3.77 -19.34
CA ALA A 48 7.63 -3.48 -19.00
C ALA A 48 7.78 -2.13 -18.29
N VAL A 49 7.02 -1.10 -18.71
CA VAL A 49 7.00 0.20 -18.05
C VAL A 49 6.49 0.07 -16.62
N ARG A 50 5.36 -0.63 -16.40
CA ARG A 50 4.81 -0.85 -15.05
C ARG A 50 5.80 -1.61 -14.15
N HIS A 51 6.52 -2.60 -14.69
CA HIS A 51 7.54 -3.34 -13.98
C HIS A 51 8.70 -2.43 -13.54
N TRP A 52 9.21 -1.62 -14.47
CA TRP A 52 10.25 -0.64 -14.16
C TRP A 52 9.77 0.40 -13.14
N GLN A 53 8.61 1.01 -13.37
CA GLN A 53 8.01 2.01 -12.47
C GLN A 53 7.88 1.46 -11.05
N ALA A 54 7.38 0.23 -10.90
CA ALA A 54 7.31 -0.44 -9.61
C ALA A 54 8.71 -0.65 -9.00
N GLY A 55 9.66 -1.15 -9.80
CA GLY A 55 11.03 -1.42 -9.35
C GLY A 55 11.87 -0.19 -9.02
N VAL A 56 11.42 1.02 -9.35
CA VAL A 56 12.08 2.29 -8.98
C VAL A 56 11.23 3.15 -8.04
N GLY A 57 10.17 2.61 -7.45
CA GLY A 57 9.40 3.36 -6.45
C GLY A 57 8.57 4.51 -7.02
N VAL A 58 8.02 4.39 -8.23
CA VAL A 58 7.07 5.37 -8.79
C VAL A 58 5.73 4.71 -9.12
N ILE A 59 4.68 5.51 -9.39
CA ILE A 59 3.34 4.98 -9.67
C ILE A 59 3.39 4.09 -10.93
N ALA A 60 3.07 2.81 -10.76
CA ALA A 60 3.13 1.80 -11.81
C ALA A 60 1.85 1.75 -12.66
N ASP A 61 1.62 2.81 -13.45
CA ASP A 61 0.42 2.97 -14.29
C ASP A 61 0.64 2.70 -15.79
N GLY A 62 1.89 2.54 -16.22
CA GLY A 62 2.23 2.34 -17.63
C GLY A 62 2.24 3.63 -18.45
N VAL A 63 2.12 4.80 -17.82
CA VAL A 63 2.20 6.11 -18.46
C VAL A 63 3.59 6.69 -18.25
N VAL A 64 4.25 7.08 -19.34
CA VAL A 64 5.60 7.67 -19.27
C VAL A 64 5.51 9.13 -19.68
N GLY A 65 5.69 10.05 -18.72
CA GLY A 65 5.69 11.49 -18.98
C GLY A 65 7.04 12.14 -18.66
N PRO A 66 7.07 13.48 -18.54
CA PRO A 66 8.28 14.23 -18.24
C PRO A 66 9.09 13.69 -17.06
N TYR A 67 8.43 13.26 -15.99
CA TYR A 67 9.12 12.76 -14.81
C TYR A 67 9.78 11.40 -15.08
N CYS A 68 9.04 10.44 -15.60
CA CYS A 68 9.57 9.11 -15.95
C CYS A 68 10.64 9.18 -17.04
N LEU A 69 10.47 10.03 -18.06
CA LEU A 69 11.51 10.27 -19.08
C LEU A 69 12.78 10.86 -18.47
N GLY A 70 12.65 11.75 -17.48
CA GLY A 70 13.79 12.27 -16.71
C GLY A 70 14.53 11.18 -15.94
N LEU A 71 13.80 10.31 -15.24
CA LEU A 71 14.39 9.16 -14.52
C LEU A 71 15.07 8.16 -15.45
N LEU A 72 14.54 7.98 -16.66
CA LEU A 72 15.16 7.17 -17.71
C LEU A 72 16.34 7.88 -18.39
N GLY A 73 16.62 9.16 -18.10
CA GLY A 73 17.66 9.94 -18.77
C GLY A 73 17.37 10.25 -20.24
N LEU A 74 16.09 10.19 -20.63
CA LEU A 74 15.59 10.56 -21.97
C LEU A 74 15.21 12.04 -22.04
N LEU A 75 15.09 12.71 -20.90
CA LEU A 75 15.07 14.16 -20.77
C LEU A 75 16.24 14.63 -19.90
N PRO A 76 16.70 15.88 -20.08
CA PRO A 76 17.73 16.47 -19.23
C PRO A 76 17.34 16.39 -17.75
N ALA A 77 18.32 16.20 -16.87
CA ALA A 77 18.09 16.20 -15.43
C ALA A 77 17.39 17.51 -15.01
N GLN A 78 16.25 17.35 -14.37
CA GLN A 78 15.39 18.44 -13.97
C GLN A 78 15.75 18.88 -12.54
N GLY A 79 16.10 20.16 -12.37
CA GLY A 79 16.40 20.70 -11.04
C GLY A 79 15.16 20.81 -10.15
N GLU A 80 15.33 20.98 -8.85
CA GLU A 80 14.21 21.23 -7.95
C GLU A 80 13.66 22.66 -8.15
N LEU A 81 12.35 22.81 -8.40
CA LEU A 81 11.71 24.13 -8.51
C LEU A 81 11.45 24.76 -7.14
N ILE A 82 11.01 23.93 -6.19
CA ILE A 82 10.72 24.30 -4.82
C ILE A 82 11.04 23.11 -3.90
N PRO A 83 11.77 23.32 -2.79
CA PRO A 83 12.06 22.27 -1.83
C PRO A 83 10.81 21.56 -1.32
N LEU A 84 10.82 20.22 -1.29
CA LEU A 84 9.72 19.42 -0.75
C LEU A 84 9.23 19.90 0.64
N PRO A 85 10.11 20.19 1.63
CA PRO A 85 9.67 20.70 2.93
C PRO A 85 8.92 22.04 2.83
N ASN A 86 9.30 22.88 1.88
CA ASN A 86 8.63 24.16 1.66
C ASN A 86 7.23 23.92 1.11
N VAL A 87 7.05 23.01 0.14
CA VAL A 87 5.71 22.67 -0.38
C VAL A 87 4.83 22.09 0.73
N GLN A 88 5.35 21.21 1.59
CA GLN A 88 4.58 20.66 2.71
C GLN A 88 4.04 21.77 3.64
N LEU A 89 4.83 22.82 3.89
CA LEU A 89 4.36 23.99 4.64
C LEU A 89 3.28 24.81 3.92
N LEU A 90 3.19 24.75 2.58
CA LEU A 90 2.13 25.39 1.80
C LEU A 90 0.82 24.58 1.81
N PHE A 91 0.87 23.32 2.27
CA PHE A 91 -0.22 22.35 2.30
C PHE A 91 -0.42 21.77 3.72
N PRO A 92 -0.75 22.61 4.72
CA PRO A 92 -0.76 22.19 6.13
C PRO A 92 -1.85 21.17 6.50
N ALA A 93 -2.89 21.04 5.68
CA ALA A 93 -3.98 20.07 5.87
C ALA A 93 -3.80 18.80 5.02
N THR A 94 -2.65 18.66 4.36
CA THR A 94 -2.38 17.60 3.40
C THR A 94 -1.35 16.64 3.96
N LYS A 95 -1.58 15.34 3.78
CA LYS A 95 -0.62 14.31 4.17
C LYS A 95 0.74 14.56 3.49
N PRO A 96 1.85 14.66 4.25
CA PRO A 96 3.18 14.89 3.69
C PRO A 96 3.59 13.87 2.62
N SER A 97 3.12 12.62 2.75
CA SER A 97 3.34 11.53 1.80
C SER A 97 2.70 11.76 0.43
N ASN A 98 1.53 12.41 0.35
CA ASN A 98 0.91 12.77 -0.92
C ASN A 98 1.75 13.80 -1.67
N VAL A 99 2.20 14.86 -0.98
CA VAL A 99 3.07 15.87 -1.60
C VAL A 99 4.37 15.22 -2.09
N ARG A 100 5.01 14.39 -1.25
CA ARG A 100 6.22 13.64 -1.62
C ARG A 100 6.03 12.79 -2.88
N ARG A 101 4.87 12.13 -2.99
CA ARG A 101 4.54 11.23 -4.09
C ARG A 101 4.26 11.97 -5.40
N TYR A 102 3.50 13.05 -5.36
CA TYR A 102 2.97 13.69 -6.58
C TYR A 102 3.75 14.93 -7.02
N LEU A 103 4.49 15.61 -6.12
CA LEU A 103 5.26 16.82 -6.47
C LEU A 103 6.30 16.54 -7.56
N PRO A 104 6.91 15.33 -7.59
CA PRO A 104 7.58 14.71 -8.73
C PRO A 104 7.17 15.20 -10.11
N TYR A 105 5.97 14.71 -10.42
CA TYR A 105 5.25 14.84 -11.67
C TYR A 105 4.89 16.30 -11.96
N VAL A 106 4.40 17.03 -10.95
CA VAL A 106 4.02 18.44 -11.11
C VAL A 106 5.23 19.30 -11.50
N THR A 107 6.35 19.11 -10.81
CA THR A 107 7.58 19.88 -11.06
C THR A 107 8.11 19.59 -12.46
N ALA A 108 8.16 18.31 -12.83
CA ALA A 108 8.62 17.87 -14.14
C ALA A 108 7.77 18.43 -15.29
N ALA A 109 6.44 18.42 -15.12
CA ALA A 109 5.51 18.96 -16.11
C ALA A 109 5.63 20.50 -16.24
N LEU A 110 5.76 21.22 -15.12
CA LEU A 110 5.97 22.68 -15.15
C LEU A 110 7.27 23.06 -15.84
N GLN A 111 8.35 22.31 -15.60
CA GLN A 111 9.64 22.53 -16.29
C GLN A 111 9.54 22.25 -17.78
N ALA A 112 8.89 21.16 -18.17
CA ALA A 112 8.63 20.85 -19.58
C ALA A 112 7.76 21.93 -20.26
N ALA A 113 6.94 22.66 -19.49
CA ALA A 113 6.13 23.79 -19.98
C ALA A 113 6.87 25.15 -19.98
N GLY A 114 8.09 25.21 -19.43
CA GLY A 114 8.80 26.47 -19.21
C GLY A 114 8.19 27.35 -18.12
N LEU A 115 7.40 26.78 -17.20
CA LEU A 115 6.73 27.46 -16.08
C LEU A 115 7.56 27.36 -14.79
N THR A 116 8.84 27.77 -14.88
CA THR A 116 9.80 27.63 -13.77
C THR A 116 9.89 28.88 -12.90
N ASP A 117 9.26 29.98 -13.29
CA ASP A 117 9.25 31.22 -12.54
C ASP A 117 8.32 31.14 -11.31
N ARG A 118 8.74 31.78 -10.22
CA ARG A 118 8.04 31.77 -8.93
C ARG A 118 6.53 32.09 -9.03
N PRO A 119 6.06 33.11 -9.77
CA PRO A 119 4.63 33.36 -9.93
C PRO A 119 3.86 32.14 -10.44
N MET A 120 4.40 31.46 -11.46
CA MET A 120 3.72 30.31 -12.08
C MET A 120 3.81 29.04 -11.22
N VAL A 121 4.90 28.84 -10.49
CA VAL A 121 5.00 27.76 -9.50
C VAL A 121 3.95 27.93 -8.40
N LEU A 122 3.82 29.14 -7.84
CA LEU A 122 2.81 29.43 -6.82
C LEU A 122 1.38 29.36 -7.38
N ALA A 123 1.16 29.80 -8.62
CA ALA A 123 -0.14 29.65 -9.28
C ALA A 123 -0.51 28.17 -9.45
N ALA A 124 0.43 27.31 -9.84
CA ALA A 124 0.19 25.87 -9.95
C ALA A 124 -0.14 25.22 -8.60
N LEU A 125 0.64 25.51 -7.57
CA LEU A 125 0.38 25.01 -6.21
C LEU A 125 -0.94 25.58 -5.64
N GLY A 126 -1.24 26.85 -5.91
CA GLY A 126 -2.52 27.49 -5.58
C GLY A 126 -3.70 26.79 -6.25
N THR A 127 -3.58 26.46 -7.54
CA THR A 127 -4.59 25.68 -8.27
C THR A 127 -4.77 24.31 -7.64
N ILE A 128 -3.69 23.55 -7.42
CA ILE A 128 -3.76 22.23 -6.78
C ILE A 128 -4.45 22.31 -5.42
N ARG A 129 -4.14 23.32 -4.60
CA ARG A 129 -4.76 23.49 -3.28
C ARG A 129 -6.25 23.83 -3.36
N ALA A 130 -6.65 24.63 -4.35
CA ALA A 130 -8.04 25.01 -4.55
C ALA A 130 -8.89 23.86 -5.11
N GLU A 131 -8.36 23.07 -6.02
CA GLU A 131 -9.10 21.98 -6.68
C GLU A 131 -9.00 20.65 -5.93
N THR A 132 -7.82 20.34 -5.41
CA THR A 132 -7.46 19.01 -4.93
C THR A 132 -6.58 19.12 -3.67
N GLU A 133 -7.05 19.79 -2.60
CA GLU A 133 -6.26 20.06 -1.37
C GLU A 133 -5.46 18.85 -0.86
N GLY A 134 -5.93 17.62 -1.11
CA GLY A 134 -5.18 16.40 -0.83
C GLY A 134 -3.86 16.20 -1.60
N PHE A 135 -3.53 17.06 -2.58
CA PHE A 135 -2.40 16.95 -3.50
C PHE A 135 -2.40 15.61 -4.28
N VAL A 136 -3.59 15.18 -4.69
CA VAL A 136 -3.82 13.93 -5.45
C VAL A 136 -4.68 14.28 -6.67
N PRO A 137 -4.37 13.76 -7.86
CA PRO A 137 -5.26 13.91 -9.00
C PRO A 137 -6.55 13.10 -8.75
N ILE A 138 -7.69 13.77 -8.73
CA ILE A 138 -8.99 13.16 -8.42
C ILE A 138 -10.01 13.48 -9.49
N SER A 139 -11.01 12.60 -9.63
CA SER A 139 -12.28 12.97 -10.25
C SER A 139 -13.11 13.77 -9.27
N GLU A 140 -13.82 14.79 -9.75
CA GLU A 140 -14.83 15.46 -8.95
C GLU A 140 -15.92 14.49 -8.48
N PHE A 141 -16.52 14.79 -7.33
CA PHE A 141 -17.63 14.06 -6.77
C PHE A 141 -18.97 14.74 -7.11
N PRO A 142 -20.07 13.98 -7.13
CA PRO A 142 -21.40 14.58 -7.19
C PRO A 142 -21.60 15.58 -6.04
N SER A 143 -22.04 16.78 -6.37
CA SER A 143 -22.29 17.89 -5.46
C SER A 143 -23.48 18.71 -5.94
N GLN A 144 -23.99 19.60 -5.09
CA GLN A 144 -25.06 20.54 -5.47
C GLN A 144 -24.70 21.44 -6.67
N TYR A 145 -23.41 21.59 -6.99
CA TYR A 145 -22.95 22.45 -8.09
C TYR A 145 -22.89 21.73 -9.44
N ASN A 146 -22.72 20.42 -9.44
CA ASN A 146 -22.61 19.62 -10.66
C ASN A 146 -23.75 18.62 -10.86
N THR A 147 -24.59 18.42 -9.83
CA THR A 147 -25.71 17.47 -9.84
C THR A 147 -26.98 18.20 -9.46
N LEU A 148 -27.95 18.22 -10.38
CA LEU A 148 -29.25 18.84 -10.12
C LEU A 148 -30.04 18.00 -9.08
N PRO A 149 -30.79 18.64 -8.16
CA PRO A 149 -31.59 17.92 -7.17
C PRO A 149 -32.53 16.88 -7.82
N GLY A 150 -32.51 15.65 -7.31
CA GLY A 150 -33.35 14.55 -7.79
C GLY A 150 -32.98 13.98 -9.18
N ARG A 151 -31.80 14.34 -9.71
CA ARG A 151 -31.30 13.85 -11.02
C ARG A 151 -30.06 12.97 -10.83
N SER A 152 -29.63 12.32 -11.91
CA SER A 152 -28.39 11.53 -11.94
C SER A 152 -27.15 12.40 -11.66
N ALA A 153 -26.10 11.77 -11.15
CA ALA A 153 -24.81 12.40 -10.92
C ALA A 153 -24.30 13.15 -12.17
N PHE A 154 -23.76 14.36 -11.96
CA PHE A 154 -23.23 15.24 -13.01
C PHE A 154 -24.27 15.76 -14.02
N SER A 155 -25.56 15.65 -13.70
CA SER A 155 -26.65 16.12 -14.55
C SER A 155 -26.64 17.61 -14.86
N ALA A 156 -25.95 18.45 -14.08
CA ALA A 156 -25.83 19.88 -14.39
C ALA A 156 -24.88 20.15 -15.58
N TYR A 157 -24.05 19.17 -15.95
CA TYR A 157 -23.19 19.23 -17.13
C TYR A 157 -23.83 18.64 -18.38
N GLU A 158 -24.91 17.88 -18.23
CA GLU A 158 -25.58 17.23 -19.35
C GLU A 158 -26.21 18.28 -20.28
N GLY A 159 -25.94 18.18 -21.59
CA GLY A 159 -26.47 19.11 -22.59
C GLY A 159 -25.85 20.52 -22.58
N ARG A 160 -24.83 20.79 -21.76
CA ARG A 160 -24.13 22.09 -21.69
C ARG A 160 -23.29 22.34 -22.95
N LYS A 161 -23.79 23.20 -23.84
CA LYS A 161 -23.13 23.57 -25.11
C LYS A 161 -21.78 24.26 -24.92
N ASP A 162 -21.63 25.05 -23.87
CA ASP A 162 -20.38 25.75 -23.54
C ASP A 162 -19.28 24.81 -23.01
N LEU A 163 -19.64 23.57 -22.63
CA LEU A 163 -18.71 22.49 -22.28
C LEU A 163 -18.51 21.49 -23.43
N GLY A 164 -19.21 21.66 -24.56
CA GLY A 164 -19.23 20.70 -25.66
C GLY A 164 -20.08 19.45 -25.40
N ASN A 165 -20.76 19.36 -24.26
CA ASN A 165 -21.52 18.19 -23.84
C ASN A 165 -22.84 18.12 -24.62
N THR A 166 -22.78 17.58 -25.83
CA THR A 166 -23.87 17.58 -26.82
C THR A 166 -24.47 16.20 -27.05
N GLN A 167 -23.86 15.15 -26.50
CA GLN A 167 -24.33 13.77 -26.60
C GLN A 167 -24.85 13.28 -25.24
N PRO A 168 -25.90 12.43 -25.22
CA PRO A 168 -26.38 11.83 -23.98
C PRO A 168 -25.27 11.08 -23.24
N GLY A 169 -25.10 11.38 -21.95
CA GLY A 169 -24.09 10.80 -21.07
C GLY A 169 -22.78 11.58 -21.01
N ASP A 170 -22.68 12.71 -21.70
CA ASP A 170 -21.48 13.55 -21.69
C ASP A 170 -21.20 14.16 -20.33
N GLY A 171 -22.24 14.54 -19.58
CA GLY A 171 -22.10 15.13 -18.25
C GLY A 171 -21.25 14.27 -17.31
N PRO A 172 -21.67 13.02 -17.01
CA PRO A 172 -20.88 12.13 -16.17
C PRO A 172 -19.58 11.65 -16.83
N LYS A 173 -19.53 11.51 -18.16
CA LYS A 173 -18.34 11.02 -18.87
C LYS A 173 -17.18 12.03 -18.78
N TYR A 174 -17.45 13.31 -19.06
CA TYR A 174 -16.48 14.41 -19.10
C TYR A 174 -16.53 15.30 -17.85
N ARG A 175 -16.80 14.70 -16.69
CA ARG A 175 -16.62 15.32 -15.37
C ARG A 175 -15.16 15.76 -15.13
N GLY A 176 -14.96 16.70 -14.22
CA GLY A 176 -13.69 17.21 -13.72
C GLY A 176 -12.72 16.10 -13.29
N ARG A 177 -11.49 16.17 -13.78
CA ARG A 177 -10.40 15.23 -13.44
C ARG A 177 -9.03 15.91 -13.33
N GLY A 178 -8.13 15.27 -12.59
CA GLY A 178 -6.74 15.71 -12.42
C GLY A 178 -6.59 16.91 -11.48
N PHE A 179 -5.38 17.47 -11.43
CA PHE A 179 -5.05 18.61 -10.55
C PHE A 179 -5.76 19.92 -10.89
N VAL A 180 -6.19 20.08 -12.15
CA VAL A 180 -6.84 21.30 -12.65
C VAL A 180 -8.36 21.12 -12.86
N GLN A 181 -8.91 19.93 -12.55
CA GLN A 181 -10.31 19.58 -12.79
C GLN A 181 -10.75 19.86 -14.23
N LEU A 182 -10.13 19.17 -15.20
CA LEU A 182 -10.50 19.28 -16.60
C LEU A 182 -11.94 18.77 -16.82
N THR A 183 -12.84 19.66 -17.24
CA THR A 183 -14.30 19.39 -17.32
C THR A 183 -14.87 19.75 -18.70
N GLY A 184 -15.76 18.93 -19.24
CA GLY A 184 -16.47 19.16 -20.49
C GLY A 184 -15.79 18.56 -21.72
N ARG A 185 -16.57 17.96 -22.62
CA ARG A 185 -16.08 17.30 -23.85
C ARG A 185 -15.13 18.19 -24.67
N ASP A 186 -15.39 19.48 -24.78
CA ASP A 186 -14.53 20.39 -25.55
C ASP A 186 -13.12 20.49 -24.98
N ASN A 187 -13.01 20.58 -23.66
CA ASN A 187 -11.72 20.60 -22.97
C ASN A 187 -11.00 19.26 -23.12
N TYR A 188 -11.69 18.13 -22.93
CA TYR A 188 -11.11 16.80 -23.15
C TYR A 188 -10.60 16.64 -24.59
N THR A 189 -11.38 17.07 -25.58
CA THR A 189 -11.01 16.99 -27.00
C THR A 189 -9.80 17.87 -27.32
N THR A 190 -9.80 19.11 -26.83
CA THR A 190 -8.73 20.09 -27.05
C THR A 190 -7.41 19.60 -26.47
N TYR A 191 -7.42 19.17 -25.21
CA TYR A 191 -6.19 18.72 -24.56
C TYR A 191 -5.77 17.32 -25.04
N ALA A 192 -6.70 16.43 -25.39
CA ALA A 192 -6.38 15.13 -26.02
C ALA A 192 -5.51 15.29 -27.27
N GLN A 193 -5.92 16.19 -28.18
CA GLN A 193 -5.16 16.48 -29.40
C GLN A 193 -3.79 17.09 -29.10
N ARG A 194 -3.71 17.94 -28.07
CA ARG A 194 -2.48 18.65 -27.75
C ARG A 194 -1.41 17.79 -27.09
N ILE A 195 -1.82 16.78 -26.33
CA ILE A 195 -0.90 15.85 -25.67
C ILE A 195 -0.77 14.51 -26.40
N ASP A 196 -1.50 14.35 -27.51
CA ASP A 196 -1.60 13.11 -28.30
C ASP A 196 -2.02 11.88 -27.48
N VAL A 197 -2.98 12.07 -26.56
CA VAL A 197 -3.55 10.99 -25.74
C VAL A 197 -5.06 10.99 -25.92
N ASP A 198 -5.66 9.81 -26.11
CA ASP A 198 -7.11 9.65 -26.27
C ASP A 198 -7.87 9.84 -24.95
N LEU A 199 -8.03 11.08 -24.51
CA LEU A 199 -8.85 11.43 -23.36
C LEU A 199 -10.36 11.43 -23.70
N VAL A 200 -10.74 11.34 -24.98
CA VAL A 200 -12.15 11.35 -25.39
C VAL A 200 -12.77 9.96 -25.25
N GLY A 201 -12.03 8.94 -25.67
CA GLY A 201 -12.34 7.52 -25.48
C GLY A 201 -11.99 7.04 -24.07
N GLN A 202 -10.89 7.52 -23.48
CA GLN A 202 -10.41 7.10 -22.16
C GLN A 202 -10.22 8.28 -21.19
N PRO A 203 -11.31 8.97 -20.77
CA PRO A 203 -11.23 10.18 -19.95
C PRO A 203 -10.58 9.97 -18.58
N ASP A 204 -10.59 8.76 -18.03
CA ASP A 204 -9.99 8.48 -16.72
C ASP A 204 -8.46 8.59 -16.72
N LEU A 205 -7.80 8.55 -17.89
CA LEU A 205 -6.37 8.84 -18.02
C LEU A 205 -6.01 10.25 -17.55
N ALA A 206 -6.96 11.19 -17.49
CA ALA A 206 -6.74 12.52 -16.94
C ALA A 206 -6.39 12.53 -15.43
N ASN A 207 -6.60 11.40 -14.72
CA ASN A 207 -6.15 11.22 -13.34
C ASN A 207 -4.78 10.52 -13.22
N ALA A 208 -4.20 10.01 -14.30
CA ALA A 208 -2.84 9.46 -14.26
C ALA A 208 -1.85 10.58 -13.89
N PRO A 209 -0.93 10.40 -12.93
CA PRO A 209 -0.08 11.46 -12.39
C PRO A 209 0.66 12.30 -13.45
N GLU A 210 1.30 11.64 -14.42
CA GLU A 210 2.00 12.30 -15.52
C GLU A 210 1.05 13.13 -16.38
N ILE A 211 -0.08 12.56 -16.79
CA ILE A 211 -1.07 13.24 -17.62
C ILE A 211 -1.70 14.40 -16.84
N ALA A 212 -2.13 14.18 -15.60
CA ALA A 212 -2.73 15.20 -14.74
C ALA A 212 -1.78 16.39 -14.53
N ALA A 213 -0.49 16.13 -14.30
CA ALA A 213 0.52 17.16 -14.16
C ALA A 213 0.77 17.91 -15.48
N THR A 214 0.86 17.19 -16.60
CA THR A 214 0.99 17.80 -17.93
C THR A 214 -0.24 18.65 -18.29
N LEU A 215 -1.46 18.18 -17.99
CA LEU A 215 -2.69 18.94 -18.18
C LEU A 215 -2.69 20.23 -17.36
N LEU A 216 -2.32 20.18 -16.08
CA LEU A 216 -2.16 21.37 -15.24
C LEU A 216 -1.15 22.35 -15.85
N ALA A 217 0.03 21.87 -16.22
CA ALA A 217 1.10 22.72 -16.75
C ALA A 217 0.71 23.38 -18.08
N LEU A 218 0.11 22.64 -19.01
CA LEU A 218 -0.34 23.18 -20.30
C LEU A 218 -1.50 24.15 -20.14
N PHE A 219 -2.45 23.83 -19.25
CA PHE A 219 -3.59 24.70 -18.97
C PHE A 219 -3.13 26.06 -18.42
N LEU A 220 -2.14 26.05 -17.51
CA LEU A 220 -1.51 27.26 -17.02
C LEU A 220 -0.68 27.97 -18.10
N ALA A 221 0.04 27.23 -18.94
CA ALA A 221 0.87 27.79 -20.01
C ALA A 221 0.06 28.62 -21.00
N ASP A 222 -1.14 28.17 -21.37
CA ASP A 222 -2.08 28.89 -22.27
C ASP A 222 -2.51 30.26 -21.75
N ARG A 223 -2.39 30.43 -20.42
CA ARG A 223 -2.87 31.59 -19.70
C ARG A 223 -1.74 32.33 -19.01
N ALA A 224 -0.49 31.87 -19.14
CA ALA A 224 0.62 32.28 -18.29
C ALA A 224 0.87 33.79 -18.36
N THR A 225 0.86 34.39 -19.55
CA THR A 225 1.01 35.84 -19.72
C THR A 225 -0.09 36.64 -19.00
N ARG A 226 -1.34 36.17 -19.07
CA ARG A 226 -2.48 36.81 -18.43
C ARG A 226 -2.45 36.61 -16.91
N ILE A 227 -2.10 35.41 -16.45
CA ILE A 227 -1.97 35.08 -15.02
C ILE A 227 -0.86 35.94 -14.39
N ARG A 228 0.32 36.01 -15.01
CA ARG A 228 1.42 36.86 -14.49
C ARG A 228 1.02 38.33 -14.37
N LYS A 229 0.24 38.84 -15.32
CA LYS A 229 -0.29 40.22 -15.27
C LYS A 229 -1.36 40.41 -14.19
N ALA A 230 -2.17 39.38 -13.95
CA ALA A 230 -3.26 39.42 -12.98
C ALA A 230 -2.80 39.21 -11.54
N LEU A 231 -1.63 38.61 -11.32
CA LEU A 231 -1.05 38.43 -9.99
C LEU A 231 -0.43 39.74 -9.47
N PRO A 232 -0.53 40.04 -8.16
CA PRO A 232 0.17 41.16 -7.56
C PRO A 232 1.68 41.04 -7.73
N ALA A 233 2.37 42.15 -8.03
CA ALA A 233 3.82 42.14 -8.24
C ALA A 233 4.61 41.66 -7.01
N SER A 234 4.11 41.91 -5.80
CA SER A 234 4.67 41.41 -4.53
C SER A 234 4.42 39.92 -4.30
N LEU A 235 3.50 39.31 -5.05
CA LEU A 235 2.96 37.96 -4.81
C LEU A 235 2.41 37.79 -3.38
N SER A 236 1.94 38.89 -2.78
CA SER A 236 1.35 38.96 -1.44
C SER A 236 0.21 39.97 -1.47
N GLY A 237 -0.79 39.80 -0.60
CA GLY A 237 -1.97 40.67 -0.60
C GLY A 237 -3.16 40.00 0.05
N GLN A 238 -4.37 40.46 -0.26
CA GLN A 238 -5.65 39.91 0.19
C GLN A 238 -6.27 39.03 -0.90
N PRO A 239 -7.23 38.12 -0.58
CA PRO A 239 -7.86 37.24 -1.57
C PRO A 239 -8.40 37.96 -2.82
N LYS A 240 -8.96 39.16 -2.64
CA LYS A 240 -9.48 40.01 -3.74
C LYS A 240 -8.43 40.35 -4.81
N ASP A 241 -7.17 40.43 -4.43
CA ASP A 241 -6.07 40.81 -5.32
C ASP A 241 -5.67 39.66 -6.26
N PHE A 242 -6.18 38.45 -6.02
CA PHE A 242 -5.89 37.24 -6.77
C PHE A 242 -7.09 36.74 -7.59
N LEU A 243 -8.25 37.41 -7.49
CA LEU A 243 -9.49 37.00 -8.17
C LEU A 243 -9.31 36.88 -9.69
N ALA A 244 -8.72 37.88 -10.34
CA ALA A 244 -8.51 37.87 -11.78
C ALA A 244 -7.59 36.71 -12.23
N ALA A 245 -6.58 36.36 -11.43
CA ALA A 245 -5.72 35.21 -11.70
C ALA A 245 -6.50 33.89 -11.52
N ARG A 246 -7.37 33.81 -10.50
CA ARG A 246 -8.19 32.63 -10.22
C ARG A 246 -9.27 32.39 -11.26
N GLU A 247 -9.92 33.44 -11.73
CA GLU A 247 -10.94 33.39 -12.79
C GLU A 247 -10.37 32.87 -14.11
N LEU A 248 -9.12 33.19 -14.42
CA LEU A 248 -8.45 32.62 -15.59
C LEU A 248 -8.28 31.09 -15.49
N VAL A 249 -8.17 30.55 -14.26
CA VAL A 249 -7.98 29.12 -14.04
C VAL A 249 -9.31 28.37 -14.02
N ASN A 250 -10.29 28.77 -13.21
CA ASN A 250 -11.54 28.02 -13.00
C ASN A 250 -12.79 28.71 -13.60
N GLY A 251 -12.64 29.79 -14.37
CA GLY A 251 -13.77 30.54 -14.92
C GLY A 251 -14.62 31.26 -13.87
N GLY A 252 -14.15 31.35 -12.63
CA GLY A 252 -14.84 32.00 -11.50
C GLY A 252 -13.95 32.12 -10.26
N SER A 253 -14.54 32.42 -9.10
CA SER A 253 -13.84 32.68 -7.83
C SER A 253 -13.90 31.52 -6.83
N HIS A 254 -14.47 30.37 -7.19
CA HIS A 254 -14.55 29.20 -6.31
C HIS A 254 -13.16 28.75 -5.83
N GLY A 255 -13.02 28.55 -4.53
CA GLY A 255 -11.76 28.14 -3.89
C GLY A 255 -10.70 29.26 -3.78
N ILE A 256 -11.08 30.54 -3.93
CA ILE A 256 -10.15 31.67 -3.85
C ILE A 256 -9.32 31.70 -2.55
N ASP A 257 -9.93 31.38 -1.41
CA ASP A 257 -9.22 31.39 -0.12
C ASP A 257 -8.08 30.36 -0.11
N ARG A 258 -8.33 29.17 -0.66
CA ARG A 258 -7.34 28.09 -0.77
C ARG A 258 -6.26 28.47 -1.78
N PHE A 259 -6.63 29.01 -2.94
CA PHE A 259 -5.68 29.48 -3.96
C PHE A 259 -4.75 30.56 -3.41
N TRP A 260 -5.32 31.61 -2.81
CA TRP A 260 -4.58 32.73 -2.23
C TRP A 260 -3.67 32.30 -1.07
N SER A 261 -4.16 31.42 -0.19
CA SER A 261 -3.41 31.03 1.00
C SER A 261 -2.04 30.39 0.70
N VAL A 262 -1.83 29.82 -0.49
CA VAL A 262 -0.51 29.35 -0.93
C VAL A 262 0.48 30.51 -1.06
N PHE A 263 0.05 31.64 -1.61
CA PHE A 263 0.88 32.83 -1.75
C PHE A 263 1.21 33.42 -0.38
N ASP A 264 0.23 33.50 0.52
CA ASP A 264 0.43 34.01 1.89
C ASP A 264 1.43 33.15 2.69
N LEU A 265 1.26 31.82 2.67
CA LEU A 265 2.20 30.91 3.34
C LEU A 265 3.60 30.97 2.72
N ALA A 266 3.70 31.15 1.39
CA ALA A 266 4.98 31.23 0.70
C ALA A 266 5.81 32.46 1.09
N VAL A 267 5.21 33.53 1.61
CA VAL A 267 5.95 34.68 2.16
C VAL A 267 6.88 34.24 3.28
N LYS A 268 6.44 33.31 4.13
CA LYS A 268 7.21 32.79 5.28
C LYS A 268 8.02 31.54 4.91
N ALA A 269 7.38 30.57 4.26
CA ALA A 269 7.96 29.26 4.01
C ALA A 269 9.00 29.24 2.88
N TRP A 270 8.92 30.16 1.94
CA TRP A 270 9.83 30.23 0.79
C TRP A 270 9.99 31.68 0.31
N PRO A 271 10.65 32.58 1.06
CA PRO A 271 10.71 34.00 0.70
C PRO A 271 11.41 34.24 -0.65
N ALA A 272 10.99 35.29 -1.38
CA ALA A 272 11.62 35.65 -2.64
C ALA A 272 13.09 36.07 -2.41
N PRO A 273 14.03 35.69 -3.29
CA PRO A 273 15.43 36.10 -3.15
C PRO A 273 15.54 37.62 -3.29
N SER A 274 15.91 38.32 -2.22
CA SER A 274 16.12 39.76 -2.25
C SER A 274 17.50 40.08 -2.85
N GLY A 275 17.53 40.95 -3.87
CA GLY A 275 18.78 41.47 -4.41
C GLY A 275 19.56 42.22 -3.34
N ARG A 276 20.80 41.80 -3.07
CA ARG A 276 21.76 42.42 -2.15
C ARG A 276 21.28 42.56 -0.71
N THR A 277 21.45 41.50 0.06
CA THR A 277 22.24 41.56 1.30
C THR A 277 23.06 40.28 1.35
N ALA A 278 24.34 40.39 1.71
CA ALA A 278 25.10 39.22 2.11
C ALA A 278 24.38 38.66 3.33
N ALA A 279 23.47 37.70 3.11
CA ALA A 279 22.88 36.94 4.18
C ALA A 279 24.08 36.38 4.95
N THR A 280 24.28 36.85 6.17
CA THR A 280 24.96 36.06 7.17
C THR A 280 24.25 34.71 7.13
N ARG A 281 24.87 33.73 6.49
CA ARG A 281 24.46 32.32 6.59
C ARG A 281 24.38 32.06 8.09
N ALA A 282 23.18 32.09 8.65
CA ALA A 282 22.94 31.44 9.92
C ALA A 282 23.45 30.01 9.71
N LYS A 283 24.44 29.60 10.51
CA LYS A 283 25.02 28.26 10.43
C LYS A 283 23.87 27.29 10.71
N ALA A 284 23.52 26.51 9.69
CA ALA A 284 22.41 25.59 9.75
C ALA A 284 22.76 24.44 10.71
N VAL A 285 21.88 24.20 11.68
CA VAL A 285 21.96 23.08 12.62
C VAL A 285 21.23 21.89 12.01
N PRO A 286 21.77 20.66 12.07
CA PRO A 286 21.06 19.45 11.64
C PRO A 286 19.68 19.33 12.30
N ARG A 287 18.65 18.92 11.56
CA ARG A 287 17.34 18.60 12.17
C ARG A 287 17.43 17.25 12.90
N LEU A 288 17.01 17.22 14.16
CA LEU A 288 17.06 16.05 15.04
C LEU A 288 15.65 15.66 15.47
N ASN A 289 15.13 14.57 14.91
CA ASN A 289 13.73 14.13 14.98
C ASN A 289 13.60 12.60 15.18
N ALA A 290 14.62 11.93 15.73
CA ALA A 290 14.44 10.54 16.15
C ALA A 290 13.44 10.49 17.31
N SER A 291 12.45 9.60 17.22
CA SER A 291 11.48 9.35 18.28
C SER A 291 11.87 8.13 19.11
N LYS A 292 11.44 8.11 20.37
CA LYS A 292 11.61 6.96 21.26
C LYS A 292 10.70 5.82 20.83
N ASP A 293 11.22 4.59 20.82
CA ASP A 293 10.43 3.41 20.46
C ASP A 293 9.26 3.19 21.46
N PRO A 294 8.01 3.00 20.99
CA PRO A 294 6.91 2.54 21.84
C PRO A 294 7.24 1.20 22.51
N GLN A 295 6.71 0.93 23.70
CA GLN A 295 6.91 -0.39 24.31
C GLN A 295 6.23 -1.50 23.49
N ASP A 296 6.96 -2.56 23.12
CA ASP A 296 6.41 -3.74 22.44
C ASP A 296 6.95 -5.00 23.15
N LEU A 297 6.03 -5.79 23.70
CA LEU A 297 6.35 -7.00 24.47
C LEU A 297 7.01 -8.11 23.62
N ARG A 298 7.02 -7.96 22.29
CA ARG A 298 7.65 -8.92 21.36
C ARG A 298 9.13 -8.61 21.10
N ASP A 299 9.64 -7.46 21.55
CA ASP A 299 11.05 -7.14 21.47
C ASP A 299 11.87 -8.20 22.24
N ARG A 300 12.85 -8.81 21.56
CA ARG A 300 13.72 -9.79 22.20
C ARG A 300 14.78 -9.06 23.02
N ALA A 301 14.83 -9.32 24.32
CA ALA A 301 15.87 -8.77 25.19
C ALA A 301 17.24 -9.39 24.84
N TYR A 302 18.28 -8.56 24.83
CA TYR A 302 19.66 -9.03 24.78
C TYR A 302 20.06 -9.56 26.15
N LEU A 303 20.61 -10.78 26.18
CA LEU A 303 21.14 -11.41 27.39
C LEU A 303 22.61 -11.75 27.12
N PRO A 304 23.56 -10.96 27.64
CA PRO A 304 24.96 -11.18 27.33
C PRO A 304 25.46 -12.50 27.92
N PRO A 305 26.41 -13.19 27.24
CA PRO A 305 27.09 -14.32 27.83
C PRO A 305 27.91 -13.87 29.06
N PRO A 306 28.02 -14.71 30.11
CA PRO A 306 28.83 -14.37 31.29
C PRO A 306 30.32 -14.38 30.92
N ALA A 307 30.89 -13.20 30.66
CA ALA A 307 32.29 -12.99 30.35
C ALA A 307 32.83 -11.73 31.03
N SER A 308 34.11 -11.73 31.37
CA SER A 308 34.79 -10.52 31.87
C SER A 308 35.06 -9.56 30.71
N LEU A 309 34.64 -8.31 30.88
CA LEU A 309 34.90 -7.24 29.92
C LEU A 309 36.29 -6.63 30.15
N PRO A 310 36.99 -6.19 29.10
CA PRO A 310 38.22 -5.43 29.24
C PRO A 310 37.92 -4.01 29.77
N ASP A 311 38.93 -3.32 30.30
CA ASP A 311 38.79 -1.91 30.75
C ASP A 311 38.46 -0.93 29.61
N LEU A 312 38.84 -1.31 28.38
CA LEU A 312 38.58 -0.55 27.16
C LEU A 312 38.43 -1.49 25.95
N PHE A 313 37.63 -1.07 24.98
CA PHE A 313 37.44 -1.76 23.70
C PHE A 313 37.11 -0.75 22.59
N PRO A 314 37.68 -0.87 21.38
CA PRO A 314 38.82 -1.73 21.01
C PRO A 314 40.11 -1.39 21.78
N SER A 315 41.19 -2.17 21.63
CA SER A 315 42.47 -1.86 22.29
C SER A 315 43.06 -0.52 21.80
N ASN A 316 44.04 0.06 22.49
CA ASN A 316 44.68 1.32 22.03
C ASN A 316 45.33 1.19 20.64
N ALA A 317 45.93 0.02 20.34
CA ALA A 317 46.51 -0.26 19.02
C ALA A 317 45.40 -0.37 17.95
N ASP A 318 44.29 -1.01 18.31
CA ASP A 318 43.14 -1.19 17.43
C ASP A 318 42.41 0.14 17.20
N VAL A 319 42.29 1.02 18.19
CA VAL A 319 41.69 2.35 17.99
C VAL A 319 42.57 3.21 17.08
N ALA A 320 43.90 3.22 17.31
CA ALA A 320 44.87 3.93 16.47
C ALA A 320 44.82 3.50 15.00
N ARG A 321 44.66 2.20 14.77
CA ARG A 321 44.56 1.62 13.45
C ARG A 321 43.17 1.79 12.87
N TYR A 322 42.16 1.24 13.53
CA TYR A 322 40.83 1.05 12.96
C TYR A 322 40.02 2.33 12.89
N LEU A 323 40.01 3.17 13.93
CA LEU A 323 39.21 4.41 13.86
C LEU A 323 39.86 5.40 12.89
N GLY A 324 41.19 5.46 12.84
CA GLY A 324 41.93 6.25 11.85
C GLY A 324 41.64 5.81 10.40
N GLU A 325 41.84 4.52 10.10
CA GLU A 325 41.54 3.96 8.78
C GLU A 325 40.06 4.11 8.40
N TYR A 326 39.13 3.93 9.36
CA TYR A 326 37.70 4.08 9.10
C TYR A 326 37.31 5.53 8.80
N SER A 327 37.88 6.52 9.48
CA SER A 327 37.69 7.94 9.15
C SER A 327 38.15 8.29 7.73
N GLU A 328 39.16 7.58 7.21
CA GLU A 328 39.67 7.76 5.84
C GLU A 328 38.92 6.92 4.79
N SER A 329 38.15 5.91 5.21
CA SER A 329 37.44 4.97 4.32
C SER A 329 36.24 5.57 3.57
N GLY A 330 35.79 6.77 3.95
CA GLY A 330 34.58 7.41 3.42
C GLY A 330 33.27 6.90 4.05
N LEU A 331 33.34 6.08 5.10
CA LEU A 331 32.16 5.51 5.78
C LEU A 331 31.66 6.33 6.98
N ILE A 332 32.32 7.45 7.30
CA ILE A 332 31.78 8.49 8.19
C ILE A 332 30.84 9.37 7.38
N LEU A 333 29.54 9.16 7.59
CA LEU A 333 28.48 9.80 6.80
C LEU A 333 28.21 11.24 7.26
N ASP A 334 27.54 12.00 6.42
CA ASP A 334 27.04 13.35 6.73
C ASP A 334 25.56 13.47 6.34
N GLN A 335 24.68 13.51 7.35
CA GLN A 335 23.24 13.64 7.15
C GLN A 335 22.81 15.04 6.68
N GLY A 336 23.67 16.05 6.77
CA GLY A 336 23.32 17.43 6.45
C GLY A 336 22.16 17.95 7.30
N LEU A 337 21.12 18.49 6.64
CA LEU A 337 20.01 19.19 7.30
C LEU A 337 18.73 18.38 7.41
N GLU A 338 18.69 17.18 6.82
CA GLU A 338 17.51 16.30 6.88
C GLU A 338 17.44 15.60 8.25
N GLY A 339 16.23 15.47 8.77
CA GLY A 339 15.93 14.66 9.96
C GLY A 339 15.97 13.16 9.66
N ALA A 340 17.08 12.69 9.08
CA ALA A 340 17.26 11.31 8.61
C ALA A 340 18.16 10.48 9.55
N CYS A 341 18.40 10.97 10.77
CA CYS A 341 19.37 10.39 11.71
C CYS A 341 19.14 8.90 12.00
N THR A 342 17.91 8.39 12.00
CA THR A 342 17.63 6.96 12.16
C THR A 342 18.27 6.11 11.06
N GLY A 343 18.06 6.47 9.79
CA GLY A 343 18.67 5.77 8.66
C GLY A 343 20.19 5.92 8.62
N PHE A 344 20.70 7.11 8.94
CA PHE A 344 22.15 7.37 9.00
C PHE A 344 22.85 6.64 10.15
N GLY A 345 22.26 6.65 11.35
CA GLY A 345 22.77 5.95 12.51
C GLY A 345 22.79 4.43 12.31
N LEU A 346 21.76 3.87 11.69
CA LEU A 346 21.74 2.44 11.35
C LEU A 346 22.74 2.11 10.23
N ALA A 347 22.86 2.98 9.21
CA ALA A 347 23.89 2.82 8.18
C ALA A 347 25.31 2.82 8.77
N CYS A 348 25.58 3.66 9.79
CA CYS A 348 26.85 3.66 10.52
C CYS A 348 27.17 2.29 11.13
N VAL A 349 26.19 1.66 11.80
CA VAL A 349 26.34 0.30 12.36
C VAL A 349 26.58 -0.71 11.25
N ILE A 350 25.74 -0.74 10.21
CA ILE A 350 25.85 -1.72 9.13
C ILE A 350 27.19 -1.60 8.39
N ASN A 351 27.63 -0.38 8.09
CA ASN A 351 28.92 -0.11 7.45
C ASN A 351 30.08 -0.58 8.30
N TYR A 352 30.08 -0.27 9.60
CA TYR A 352 31.13 -0.71 10.52
C TYR A 352 31.21 -2.25 10.58
N LEU A 353 30.06 -2.92 10.69
CA LEU A 353 30.00 -4.40 10.70
C LEU A 353 30.46 -5.02 9.37
N ARG A 354 30.09 -4.42 8.23
CA ARG A 354 30.52 -4.88 6.89
C ARG A 354 32.02 -4.69 6.70
N TRP A 355 32.55 -3.56 7.14
CA TRP A 355 33.97 -3.25 7.11
C TRP A 355 34.79 -4.23 7.98
N ARG A 356 34.31 -4.51 9.19
CA ARG A 356 34.89 -5.52 10.08
C ARG A 356 34.86 -6.92 9.46
N LYS A 357 33.73 -7.32 8.86
CA LYS A 357 33.57 -8.60 8.14
C LYS A 357 34.53 -8.72 6.95
N ALA A 358 34.87 -7.60 6.31
CA ALA A 358 35.85 -7.52 5.24
C ALA A 358 37.31 -7.49 5.73
N GLY A 359 37.57 -7.67 7.02
CA GLY A 359 38.92 -7.69 7.59
C GLY A 359 39.55 -6.30 7.74
N PHE A 360 38.72 -5.26 7.94
CA PHE A 360 39.17 -3.88 8.14
C PHE A 360 39.89 -3.26 6.92
N ALA A 361 39.48 -3.62 5.71
CA ALA A 361 40.10 -3.11 4.49
C ALA A 361 39.93 -1.58 4.34
N GLN A 362 41.03 -0.85 4.11
CA GLN A 362 41.02 0.62 3.99
C GLN A 362 40.25 1.12 2.75
N SER A 363 40.06 0.28 1.73
CA SER A 363 39.32 0.58 0.51
C SER A 363 38.48 -0.61 0.03
N GLY A 364 37.40 -0.34 -0.70
CA GLY A 364 36.56 -1.36 -1.36
C GLY A 364 35.23 -1.70 -0.69
N VAL A 365 34.92 -1.15 0.49
CA VAL A 365 33.60 -1.28 1.11
C VAL A 365 32.77 -0.03 0.81
N GLU A 366 31.88 -0.13 -0.17
CA GLU A 366 30.89 0.92 -0.44
C GLU A 366 29.88 1.00 0.72
N SER A 367 29.44 2.22 1.08
CA SER A 367 28.40 2.42 2.10
C SER A 367 27.08 1.75 1.69
N VAL A 368 26.30 1.29 2.66
CA VAL A 368 24.87 1.02 2.46
C VAL A 368 24.10 2.33 2.35
N SER A 369 22.92 2.29 1.71
CA SER A 369 22.07 3.47 1.54
C SER A 369 21.39 3.91 2.85
N PRO A 370 21.75 5.07 3.45
CA PRO A 370 21.02 5.61 4.58
C PRO A 370 19.65 6.15 4.14
N ARG A 371 19.50 6.52 2.86
CA ARG A 371 18.21 6.95 2.28
C ARG A 371 17.19 5.82 2.31
N MET A 372 17.55 4.62 1.86
CA MET A 372 16.68 3.44 1.92
C MET A 372 16.27 3.12 3.35
N LEU A 373 17.23 3.10 4.29
CA LEU A 373 16.95 2.82 5.70
C LEU A 373 16.02 3.86 6.32
N TYR A 374 16.22 5.14 6.03
CA TYR A 374 15.37 6.22 6.55
C TYR A 374 13.96 6.17 5.96
N ASP A 375 13.83 6.00 4.65
CA ASP A 375 12.51 5.90 4.00
C ASP A 375 11.73 4.66 4.47
N PHE A 376 12.42 3.55 4.74
CA PHE A 376 11.80 2.38 5.36
C PHE A 376 11.52 2.57 6.84
N ALA A 377 12.34 3.31 7.59
CA ALA A 377 12.05 3.61 8.99
C ALA A 377 10.71 4.31 9.13
N ARG A 378 10.54 5.41 8.39
CA ARG A 378 9.27 6.15 8.32
C ARG A 378 8.10 5.26 7.94
N ARG A 379 8.25 4.46 6.90
CA ARG A 379 7.24 3.51 6.41
C ARG A 379 6.78 2.49 7.47
N TYR A 380 7.67 2.02 8.33
CA TYR A 380 7.33 1.06 9.39
C TYR A 380 6.79 1.74 10.66
N ASP A 381 6.95 3.06 10.78
CA ASP A 381 6.43 3.88 11.89
C ASP A 381 5.10 4.57 11.56
N GLU A 382 4.91 5.03 10.32
CA GLU A 382 3.71 5.72 9.83
C GLU A 382 2.56 4.71 9.62
N TYR A 383 1.75 4.44 10.66
CA TYR A 383 0.47 3.73 10.48
C TYR A 383 -0.57 4.65 9.83
N ALA A 384 -1.47 4.06 9.04
CA ALA A 384 -2.56 4.79 8.40
C ALA A 384 -3.48 5.48 9.43
N GLY A 385 -3.31 6.79 9.62
CA GLY A 385 -4.13 7.61 10.52
C GLY A 385 -3.36 8.49 11.50
N GLU A 386 -2.04 8.31 11.61
CA GLU A 386 -1.21 9.03 12.58
C GLU A 386 -0.13 9.86 11.86
N ASP A 387 -0.11 11.17 12.12
CA ASP A 387 0.94 12.09 11.65
C ASP A 387 2.11 12.03 12.63
N TYR A 388 3.00 11.04 12.47
CA TYR A 388 4.26 11.01 13.21
C TYR A 388 5.29 11.92 12.52
N ASP A 389 5.66 13.02 13.18
CA ASP A 389 6.82 13.83 12.79
C ASP A 389 8.12 13.16 13.30
N GLY A 390 8.63 12.17 12.56
CA GLY A 390 9.88 11.49 12.91
C GLY A 390 10.02 10.06 12.37
N SER A 391 11.07 9.38 12.81
CA SER A 391 11.22 7.93 12.66
C SER A 391 11.94 7.36 13.88
N SER A 392 11.79 6.07 14.12
CA SER A 392 12.24 5.34 15.29
C SER A 392 13.37 4.37 14.93
N CYS A 393 14.13 3.92 15.95
CA CYS A 393 15.17 2.92 15.75
C CYS A 393 14.56 1.58 15.33
N ARG A 394 13.42 1.22 15.94
CA ARG A 394 12.69 0.00 15.58
C ARG A 394 12.18 0.03 14.14
N GLY A 395 11.65 1.16 13.68
CA GLY A 395 11.20 1.33 12.30
C GLY A 395 12.31 1.02 11.31
N ALA A 396 13.49 1.58 11.54
CA ALA A 396 14.68 1.34 10.71
C ALA A 396 15.11 -0.14 10.72
N LEU A 397 15.12 -0.78 11.90
CA LEU A 397 15.45 -2.20 12.05
C LEU A 397 14.42 -3.12 11.38
N LYS A 398 13.12 -2.81 11.46
CA LYS A 398 12.07 -3.54 10.73
C LYS A 398 12.26 -3.42 9.21
N GLY A 399 12.60 -2.23 8.73
CA GLY A 399 12.98 -2.01 7.34
C GLY A 399 14.10 -2.94 6.90
N TRP A 400 15.19 -2.98 7.67
CA TRP A 400 16.33 -3.84 7.37
C TRP A 400 15.99 -5.34 7.50
N PHE A 401 15.16 -5.72 8.48
CA PHE A 401 14.71 -7.10 8.70
C PHE A 401 13.93 -7.66 7.51
N HIS A 402 12.99 -6.88 6.96
CA HIS A 402 12.09 -7.34 5.90
C HIS A 402 12.66 -7.18 4.49
N HIS A 403 13.62 -6.28 4.28
CA HIS A 403 14.06 -5.94 2.92
C HIS A 403 15.57 -6.05 2.69
N GLY A 404 16.39 -6.18 3.74
CA GLY A 404 17.82 -5.92 3.63
C GLY A 404 18.10 -4.43 3.37
N VAL A 405 19.29 -4.11 2.87
CA VAL A 405 19.66 -2.74 2.48
C VAL A 405 20.55 -2.73 1.25
N CYS A 406 20.25 -1.88 0.26
CA CYS A 406 21.08 -1.73 -0.93
C CYS A 406 22.31 -0.86 -0.65
N LEU A 407 23.23 -0.80 -1.61
CA LEU A 407 24.40 0.07 -1.53
C LEU A 407 24.04 1.52 -1.90
N GLU A 408 24.88 2.47 -1.49
CA GLU A 408 24.68 3.90 -1.75
C GLU A 408 24.46 4.21 -3.23
N GLY A 409 25.18 3.55 -4.14
CA GLY A 409 25.02 3.71 -5.57
C GLY A 409 23.63 3.33 -6.09
N ASP A 410 22.93 2.41 -5.44
CA ASP A 410 21.58 1.99 -5.81
C ASP A 410 20.51 2.99 -5.39
N TRP A 411 20.70 3.65 -4.25
CA TRP A 411 19.76 4.64 -3.74
C TRP A 411 20.50 5.75 -2.98
N PRO A 412 21.05 6.74 -3.70
CA PRO A 412 21.94 7.72 -3.08
C PRO A 412 21.18 8.74 -2.25
N TYR A 413 21.81 9.19 -1.17
CA TYR A 413 21.35 10.33 -0.42
C TYR A 413 21.72 11.64 -1.12
N THR A 414 20.75 12.55 -1.23
CA THR A 414 21.01 13.94 -1.65
C THR A 414 20.31 14.90 -0.71
N ALA A 415 20.98 16.01 -0.40
CA ALA A 415 20.43 17.04 0.49
C ALA A 415 19.35 17.91 -0.19
N GLN A 416 19.08 17.69 -1.49
CA GLN A 416 18.25 18.54 -2.35
C GLN A 416 17.00 17.84 -2.90
N GLY A 417 16.61 16.68 -2.36
CA GLY A 417 15.33 16.07 -2.74
C GLY A 417 15.22 14.55 -2.60
N VAL A 418 14.12 14.04 -3.16
CA VAL A 418 13.83 12.60 -3.24
C VAL A 418 14.46 12.06 -4.51
N VAL A 419 15.46 11.20 -4.35
CA VAL A 419 16.05 10.42 -5.46
C VAL A 419 15.36 9.07 -5.48
N GLN A 420 14.97 8.60 -6.67
CA GLN A 420 14.41 7.26 -6.83
C GLN A 420 15.54 6.21 -6.87
N PRO A 421 15.31 5.00 -6.33
CA PRO A 421 16.29 3.94 -6.43
C PRO A 421 16.48 3.48 -7.87
N GLN A 422 17.64 2.90 -8.15
CA GLN A 422 17.90 2.20 -9.40
C GLN A 422 17.08 0.92 -9.48
N PHE A 423 16.66 0.55 -10.68
CA PHE A 423 15.92 -0.69 -10.89
C PHE A 423 16.71 -1.90 -10.39
N GLY A 424 16.03 -2.82 -9.70
CA GLY A 424 16.64 -3.99 -9.07
C GLY A 424 17.33 -3.75 -7.72
N TYR A 425 17.21 -2.54 -7.14
CA TYR A 425 17.77 -2.23 -5.82
C TYR A 425 17.26 -3.21 -4.74
N ALA A 426 15.98 -3.62 -4.81
CA ALA A 426 15.37 -4.53 -3.85
C ALA A 426 16.07 -5.90 -3.86
N THR A 427 16.37 -6.44 -5.04
CA THR A 427 17.14 -7.69 -5.18
C THR A 427 18.55 -7.52 -4.62
N ARG A 428 19.23 -6.40 -4.89
CA ARG A 428 20.58 -6.15 -4.37
C ARG A 428 20.57 -5.89 -2.85
N ALA A 429 19.48 -5.34 -2.31
CA ALA A 429 19.33 -5.14 -0.88
C ALA A 429 19.35 -6.45 -0.09
N THR A 430 18.86 -7.54 -0.68
CA THR A 430 18.93 -8.89 -0.09
C THR A 430 20.36 -9.40 0.13
N GLN A 431 21.39 -8.71 -0.40
CA GLN A 431 22.79 -9.08 -0.16
C GLN A 431 23.34 -8.52 1.16
N ASN A 432 22.67 -7.54 1.78
CA ASN A 432 23.06 -6.97 3.07
C ASN A 432 21.91 -7.10 4.06
N THR A 433 21.77 -8.28 4.66
CA THR A 433 20.61 -8.64 5.48
C THR A 433 20.89 -8.52 6.98
N LEU A 434 19.81 -8.36 7.75
CA LEU A 434 19.83 -8.47 9.19
C LEU A 434 19.76 -9.96 9.60
N GLY A 435 20.66 -10.39 10.47
CA GLY A 435 20.71 -11.74 11.01
C GLY A 435 19.92 -11.86 12.32
N VAL A 436 20.24 -11.06 13.32
CA VAL A 436 19.46 -11.00 14.57
C VAL A 436 19.52 -9.58 15.10
N TYR A 437 18.47 -9.19 15.81
CA TYR A 437 18.45 -7.94 16.56
C TYR A 437 17.79 -8.16 17.92
N TYR A 438 18.35 -7.51 18.94
CA TYR A 438 17.89 -7.58 20.32
C TYR A 438 17.89 -6.20 20.94
N ARG A 439 16.89 -5.92 21.78
CA ARG A 439 16.81 -4.69 22.56
C ARG A 439 17.68 -4.82 23.80
N ILE A 440 18.47 -3.80 24.09
CA ILE A 440 19.30 -3.73 25.30
C ILE A 440 18.62 -2.79 26.29
N GLU A 441 18.65 -3.15 27.59
CA GLU A 441 18.21 -2.24 28.65
C GLU A 441 19.18 -1.06 28.75
N VAL A 442 18.70 0.15 28.45
CA VAL A 442 19.53 1.36 28.32
C VAL A 442 20.26 1.72 29.62
N LYS A 443 19.71 1.33 30.78
CA LYS A 443 20.36 1.56 32.09
C LYS A 443 21.47 0.57 32.40
N SER A 444 21.54 -0.55 31.69
CA SER A 444 22.52 -1.61 31.93
C SER A 444 23.81 -1.37 31.14
N ILE A 445 24.66 -0.46 31.61
CA ILE A 445 25.92 -0.09 30.93
C ILE A 445 26.75 -1.33 30.56
N THR A 446 26.83 -2.31 31.46
CA THR A 446 27.56 -3.56 31.25
C THR A 446 27.03 -4.35 30.06
N ASP A 447 25.70 -4.41 29.86
CA ASP A 447 25.11 -5.12 28.73
C ASP A 447 25.40 -4.41 27.41
N LEU A 448 25.40 -3.06 27.40
CA LEU A 448 25.81 -2.29 26.23
C LEU A 448 27.28 -2.54 25.89
N GLN A 449 28.17 -2.55 26.89
CA GLN A 449 29.59 -2.84 26.70
C GLN A 449 29.81 -4.26 26.16
N ALA A 450 29.11 -5.25 26.71
CA ALA A 450 29.16 -6.64 26.25
C ALA A 450 28.70 -6.76 24.79
N ALA A 451 27.58 -6.12 24.44
CA ALA A 451 27.07 -6.11 23.07
C ALA A 451 28.06 -5.46 22.09
N ILE A 452 28.69 -4.34 22.49
CA ILE A 452 29.71 -3.66 21.68
C ILE A 452 30.94 -4.57 21.50
N GLN A 453 31.40 -5.26 22.54
CA GLN A 453 32.56 -6.16 22.43
C GLN A 453 32.24 -7.35 21.50
N GLU A 454 31.09 -7.98 21.68
CA GLU A 454 30.67 -9.18 20.94
C GLU A 454 30.42 -8.85 19.45
N VAL A 455 29.61 -7.82 19.20
CA VAL A 455 29.12 -7.50 17.85
C VAL A 455 29.90 -6.37 17.19
N GLY A 456 30.64 -5.57 17.94
CA GLY A 456 31.50 -4.49 17.42
C GLY A 456 30.83 -3.12 17.36
N ALA A 457 29.52 -3.09 17.15
CA ALA A 457 28.75 -1.86 17.16
C ALA A 457 27.30 -2.13 17.60
N ILE A 458 26.71 -1.13 18.27
CA ILE A 458 25.28 -1.13 18.61
C ILE A 458 24.62 0.14 18.08
N TYR A 459 23.34 0.02 17.75
CA TYR A 459 22.50 1.08 17.23
C TYR A 459 21.70 1.70 18.36
N VAL A 460 21.83 3.01 18.55
CA VAL A 460 21.24 3.70 19.71
C VAL A 460 20.61 5.03 19.33
N SER A 461 19.76 5.54 20.22
CA SER A 461 19.26 6.90 20.17
C SER A 461 19.29 7.58 21.53
N ALA A 462 19.50 8.90 21.54
CA ALA A 462 19.50 9.73 22.75
C ALA A 462 19.06 11.17 22.42
N TYR A 463 18.59 11.90 23.43
CA TYR A 463 18.43 13.35 23.31
C TYR A 463 19.80 14.03 23.27
N THR A 464 19.95 14.99 22.36
CA THR A 464 21.17 15.80 22.27
C THR A 464 21.06 17.08 23.10
N HIS A 465 22.20 17.69 23.40
CA HIS A 465 22.33 18.92 24.15
C HIS A 465 23.50 19.76 23.61
N ASP A 466 23.68 20.98 24.12
CA ASP A 466 24.64 21.96 23.60
C ASP A 466 26.09 21.47 23.56
N GLY A 467 26.46 20.49 24.41
CA GLY A 467 27.78 19.88 24.42
C GLY A 467 28.17 19.23 23.09
N TRP A 468 27.21 18.65 22.37
CA TRP A 468 27.42 18.04 21.06
C TRP A 468 27.89 19.05 20.01
N ASN A 469 27.56 20.33 20.19
CA ASN A 469 27.94 21.44 19.32
C ASN A 469 29.29 22.08 19.69
N GLN A 470 29.89 21.69 20.81
CA GLN A 470 31.12 22.28 21.34
C GLN A 470 32.40 21.59 20.86
N LEU A 471 32.29 20.46 20.17
CA LEU A 471 33.44 19.76 19.59
C LEU A 471 34.02 20.58 18.40
N PRO A 472 35.35 20.62 18.20
CA PRO A 472 35.98 21.22 17.03
C PRO A 472 35.42 20.66 15.73
N GLY A 473 35.17 21.55 14.75
CA GLY A 473 34.55 21.21 13.47
C GLY A 473 33.01 21.15 13.49
N THR A 474 32.38 21.21 14.66
CA THR A 474 30.97 21.61 14.80
C THR A 474 30.87 23.14 14.69
N PRO A 475 29.78 23.73 14.16
CA PRO A 475 29.75 25.15 13.84
C PRO A 475 29.76 26.10 15.06
N ALA A 476 30.89 26.32 15.75
CA ALA A 476 31.01 27.36 16.76
C ALA A 476 31.09 28.79 16.14
N PRO A 477 30.54 29.85 16.78
CA PRO A 477 30.47 31.19 16.23
C PRO A 477 31.75 32.00 16.52
N ARG A 478 32.84 31.83 15.75
CA ARG A 478 33.93 32.83 15.68
C ARG A 478 34.52 32.95 14.27
N LYS A 479 34.70 34.20 13.83
CA LYS A 479 35.42 34.58 12.60
C LYS A 479 36.92 34.41 12.82
N GLY A 480 37.62 33.75 11.89
CA GLY A 480 39.08 33.91 11.73
C GLY A 480 39.98 32.67 11.88
N ALA A 481 39.45 31.45 12.05
CA ALA A 481 40.32 30.27 12.20
C ALA A 481 40.81 29.71 10.85
N LYS A 482 42.13 29.51 10.73
CA LYS A 482 42.80 28.80 9.62
C LYS A 482 42.43 27.30 9.67
N LYS A 483 42.40 26.64 8.49
CA LYS A 483 42.16 25.19 8.34
C LYS A 483 43.13 24.38 9.22
N PRO A 484 42.67 23.36 9.97
CA PRO A 484 43.56 22.53 10.78
C PRO A 484 44.41 21.58 9.91
N ALA A 485 45.62 21.31 10.37
CA ALA A 485 46.55 20.33 9.81
C ALA A 485 46.07 18.88 10.05
N ARG A 486 46.59 17.91 9.29
CA ARG A 486 46.35 16.45 9.45
C ARG A 486 46.33 16.07 10.94
N SER A 487 45.21 15.52 11.40
CA SER A 487 45.01 15.10 12.79
C SER A 487 45.94 13.95 13.17
N ALA A 488 46.39 13.94 14.42
CA ALA A 488 47.13 12.82 15.00
C ALA A 488 46.29 11.51 14.95
N PRO A 489 46.92 10.32 14.99
CA PRO A 489 46.21 9.05 15.05
C PRO A 489 45.23 9.01 16.23
N ILE A 490 44.02 8.54 15.98
CA ILE A 490 42.95 8.49 16.98
C ILE A 490 43.28 7.38 17.99
N THR A 491 43.63 7.73 19.22
CA THR A 491 43.75 6.84 20.38
C THR A 491 42.65 7.14 21.40
N HIS A 492 42.40 6.24 22.37
CA HIS A 492 41.45 6.51 23.48
C HIS A 492 41.75 7.84 24.19
N GLY A 493 43.03 8.14 24.45
CA GLY A 493 43.44 9.39 25.13
C GLY A 493 43.31 10.66 24.29
N THR A 494 43.12 10.53 22.97
CA THR A 494 42.92 11.67 22.05
C THR A 494 41.46 11.84 21.64
N LEU A 495 40.58 10.89 21.98
CA LEU A 495 39.15 11.02 21.70
C LEU A 495 38.56 12.14 22.55
N GLN A 496 37.97 13.10 21.86
CA GLN A 496 37.32 14.22 22.52
C GLN A 496 36.04 13.80 23.21
N LYS A 497 35.82 14.29 24.42
CA LYS A 497 34.64 14.02 25.23
C LYS A 497 33.57 15.08 25.01
N ILE A 498 32.33 14.66 24.83
CA ILE A 498 31.17 15.56 24.75
C ILE A 498 30.99 16.23 26.13
N PRO A 499 31.04 17.56 26.23
CA PRO A 499 30.84 18.26 27.51
C PRO A 499 29.40 18.10 27.99
N PHE A 500 29.21 17.49 29.16
CA PHE A 500 27.90 17.30 29.78
C PHE A 500 27.86 18.00 31.15
N ASP A 501 26.84 18.81 31.38
CA ASP A 501 26.67 19.67 32.56
C ASP A 501 25.71 19.09 33.62
N GLY A 502 25.07 17.95 33.35
CA GLY A 502 24.31 17.17 34.34
C GLY A 502 22.80 17.06 34.13
N PRO A 503 22.07 18.10 33.66
CA PRO A 503 20.63 18.00 33.40
C PRO A 503 20.29 17.16 32.16
N PRO A 504 19.23 16.33 32.20
CA PRO A 504 18.75 15.62 31.01
C PRO A 504 18.10 16.60 30.02
N SER A 505 18.35 16.37 28.73
CA SER A 505 17.67 17.04 27.62
C SER A 505 16.32 16.37 27.32
N GLN A 506 15.34 17.16 26.89
CA GLN A 506 14.02 16.67 26.46
C GLN A 506 13.71 17.00 24.99
N SER A 507 14.71 17.43 24.22
CA SER A 507 14.53 17.80 22.81
C SER A 507 15.73 17.39 21.95
N GLY A 508 15.54 17.33 20.64
CA GLY A 508 16.60 16.99 19.68
C GLY A 508 17.04 15.52 19.74
N GLY A 509 16.10 14.60 19.57
CA GLY A 509 16.38 13.16 19.50
C GLY A 509 17.26 12.82 18.30
N HIS A 510 18.35 12.09 18.54
CA HIS A 510 19.36 11.71 17.55
C HIS A 510 19.67 10.22 17.63
N ALA A 511 19.87 9.59 16.48
CA ALA A 511 20.24 8.18 16.38
C ALA A 511 21.66 8.04 15.77
N PHE A 512 22.47 7.17 16.35
CA PHE A 512 23.89 7.01 16.05
C PHE A 512 24.40 5.61 16.42
N ALA A 513 25.68 5.36 16.19
CA ALA A 513 26.33 4.09 16.51
C ALA A 513 27.27 4.25 17.72
N LEU A 514 27.29 3.25 18.62
CA LEU A 514 28.35 3.09 19.60
C LEU A 514 29.25 1.94 19.16
N VAL A 515 30.56 2.20 19.04
CA VAL A 515 31.55 1.26 18.44
C VAL A 515 32.65 0.85 19.41
N GLY A 516 32.60 1.33 20.64
CA GLY A 516 33.61 1.06 21.66
C GLY A 516 33.25 1.67 23.01
N PHE A 517 34.10 1.45 24.00
CA PHE A 517 33.98 2.01 25.34
C PHE A 517 35.34 2.06 26.05
N ASN A 518 35.41 2.86 27.11
CA ASN A 518 36.52 2.89 28.06
C ASN A 518 36.00 3.23 29.47
N THR A 519 36.89 3.55 30.40
CA THR A 519 36.53 3.89 31.78
C THR A 519 35.70 5.17 31.91
N GLU A 520 35.67 6.04 30.89
CA GLU A 520 34.94 7.31 30.93
C GLU A 520 33.58 7.28 30.24
N GLY A 521 33.39 6.42 29.23
CA GLY A 521 32.17 6.38 28.45
C GLY A 521 32.24 5.53 27.19
N PHE A 522 31.24 5.70 26.33
CA PHE A 522 31.13 5.02 25.04
C PHE A 522 31.79 5.83 23.92
N ILE A 523 32.38 5.15 22.94
CA ILE A 523 32.87 5.74 21.70
C ILE A 523 31.70 5.84 20.71
N VAL A 524 31.26 7.07 20.46
CA VAL A 524 30.23 7.41 19.48
C VAL A 524 30.85 7.51 18.09
N GLN A 525 30.25 6.86 17.10
CA GLN A 525 30.40 7.21 15.68
C GLN A 525 29.17 8.01 15.24
N ASN A 526 29.38 9.27 14.89
CA ASN A 526 28.30 10.16 14.47
C ASN A 526 28.18 10.25 12.94
N SER A 527 27.09 10.84 12.46
CA SER A 527 26.77 11.05 11.04
C SER A 527 26.81 12.53 10.63
N TRP A 528 27.73 13.31 11.20
CA TRP A 528 27.92 14.75 10.92
C TRP A 528 29.26 15.03 10.22
N GLY A 529 29.76 14.05 9.46
CA GLY A 529 31.00 14.13 8.72
C GLY A 529 32.28 13.99 9.57
N THR A 530 33.40 13.83 8.89
CA THR A 530 34.73 13.59 9.50
C THR A 530 35.27 14.79 10.27
N THR A 531 34.69 15.98 10.07
CA THR A 531 35.10 17.17 10.81
C THR A 531 34.56 17.22 12.22
N TRP A 532 33.51 16.46 12.55
CA TRP A 532 32.95 16.46 13.90
C TRP A 532 33.80 15.62 14.85
N GLY A 533 34.10 16.16 16.03
CA GLY A 533 34.86 15.45 17.05
C GLY A 533 36.27 15.06 16.58
N SER A 534 36.61 13.79 16.72
CA SER A 534 37.91 13.20 16.40
C SER A 534 37.78 12.33 15.15
N GLY A 535 37.59 12.95 13.98
CA GLY A 535 37.41 12.20 12.72
C GLY A 535 36.02 11.59 12.53
N GLY A 536 34.98 12.14 13.19
CA GLY A 536 33.63 11.58 13.26
C GLY A 536 33.32 10.86 14.58
N PHE A 537 34.29 10.77 15.49
CA PHE A 537 34.17 10.05 16.77
C PHE A 537 34.27 10.96 18.00
N ALA A 538 33.59 10.58 19.09
CA ALA A 538 33.70 11.26 20.39
C ALA A 538 33.40 10.30 21.55
N ILE A 539 33.75 10.69 22.78
CA ILE A 539 33.33 10.00 24.00
C ILE A 539 32.02 10.60 24.51
N LEU A 540 31.00 9.75 24.63
CA LEU A 540 29.76 10.02 25.37
C LEU A 540 29.90 9.45 26.78
N SER A 541 29.91 10.31 27.79
CA SER A 541 30.11 9.86 29.17
C SER A 541 28.95 8.96 29.65
N TYR A 542 29.22 8.06 30.58
CA TYR A 542 28.17 7.21 31.16
C TYR A 542 27.05 8.01 31.84
N ALA A 543 27.41 9.12 32.49
CA ALA A 543 26.43 10.01 33.13
C ALA A 543 25.50 10.66 32.09
N ASP A 544 26.06 11.10 30.96
CA ASP A 544 25.30 11.68 29.84
C ASP A 544 24.37 10.62 29.21
N TRP A 545 24.89 9.42 28.92
CA TRP A 545 24.08 8.32 28.42
C TRP A 545 22.90 7.99 29.34
N LEU A 546 23.14 7.82 30.65
CA LEU A 546 22.07 7.50 31.61
C LEU A 546 21.02 8.60 31.74
N ALA A 547 21.39 9.86 31.49
CA ALA A 547 20.47 10.99 31.52
C ALA A 547 19.62 11.10 30.24
N ASN A 548 20.21 10.78 29.08
CA ASN A 548 19.65 11.16 27.78
C ASN A 548 19.26 9.98 26.86
N ALA A 549 19.60 8.74 27.20
CA ALA A 549 19.32 7.57 26.36
C ALA A 549 17.81 7.36 26.13
N MET A 550 17.47 7.05 24.88
CA MET A 550 16.11 6.70 24.47
C MET A 550 15.99 5.21 24.19
N ASP A 551 16.82 4.68 23.28
CA ASP A 551 16.78 3.28 22.84
C ASP A 551 18.19 2.71 22.57
N ALA A 552 18.34 1.40 22.75
CA ALA A 552 19.56 0.67 22.42
C ALA A 552 19.25 -0.71 21.83
N TRP A 553 19.89 -1.01 20.71
CA TRP A 553 19.71 -2.23 19.94
C TRP A 553 21.05 -2.80 19.49
N VAL A 554 21.26 -4.09 19.72
CA VAL A 554 22.35 -4.84 19.08
C VAL A 554 21.81 -5.56 17.86
N ALA A 555 22.53 -5.48 16.75
CA ALA A 555 22.17 -6.13 15.50
C ALA A 555 23.38 -6.79 14.85
N ALA A 556 23.24 -8.04 14.41
CA ALA A 556 24.29 -8.78 13.72
C ALA A 556 23.94 -8.97 12.23
N LEU A 557 24.95 -8.95 11.36
CA LEU A 557 24.77 -9.18 9.92
C LEU A 557 24.27 -10.61 9.65
N GLY A 558 23.30 -10.71 8.74
CA GLY A 558 22.78 -11.98 8.23
C GLY A 558 23.65 -12.58 7.14
N VAL A 559 23.24 -13.77 6.69
CA VAL A 559 23.83 -14.42 5.51
C VAL A 559 23.27 -13.71 4.26
N PRO A 560 24.13 -13.29 3.30
CA PRO A 560 23.66 -12.70 2.04
C PRO A 560 22.64 -13.59 1.33
N GLY A 561 21.56 -13.01 0.83
CA GLY A 561 20.43 -13.70 0.20
C GLY A 561 19.40 -14.29 1.19
N VAL A 562 19.70 -14.31 2.49
CA VAL A 562 18.79 -14.81 3.54
C VAL A 562 18.17 -13.60 4.23
N VAL A 563 17.06 -13.10 3.69
CA VAL A 563 16.29 -12.02 4.32
C VAL A 563 15.34 -12.65 5.33
N LEU A 564 15.69 -12.60 6.61
CA LEU A 564 14.89 -13.26 7.64
C LEU A 564 13.47 -12.72 7.76
N GLY A 565 13.19 -11.47 7.40
CA GLY A 565 11.80 -11.01 7.34
C GLY A 565 11.02 -11.59 6.17
N GLN A 566 11.66 -11.96 5.06
CA GLN A 566 11.06 -12.69 3.92
C GLN A 566 11.04 -14.21 4.15
N LEU A 567 11.96 -14.74 4.94
CA LEU A 567 12.01 -16.15 5.32
C LEU A 567 11.22 -16.46 6.59
N ALA A 568 11.08 -15.56 7.56
CA ALA A 568 10.09 -15.69 8.63
C ALA A 568 8.69 -15.48 8.07
N ALA A 569 8.62 -14.71 6.98
CA ALA A 569 7.47 -14.67 6.10
C ALA A 569 7.23 -16.05 5.40
N GLY A 570 8.25 -16.59 4.72
CA GLY A 570 8.15 -17.83 3.94
C GLY A 570 8.46 -19.17 4.65
N SER A 571 8.88 -19.18 5.93
CA SER A 571 9.42 -20.36 6.62
C SER A 571 9.21 -20.31 8.14
N LYS A 572 8.24 -21.13 8.56
CA LYS A 572 8.31 -22.12 9.65
C LYS A 572 9.01 -21.68 10.95
N SER A 573 8.26 -21.02 11.83
CA SER A 573 8.49 -21.15 13.28
C SER A 573 7.49 -22.15 13.85
N GLY A 574 8.03 -23.22 14.43
CA GLY A 574 7.28 -24.40 14.87
C GLY A 574 6.79 -24.32 16.31
N ALA A 575 5.59 -24.86 16.50
CA ALA A 575 5.32 -25.95 17.43
C ALA A 575 3.99 -26.55 16.99
N ALA A 576 4.02 -27.71 16.33
CA ALA A 576 2.83 -28.51 16.14
C ALA A 576 2.34 -28.93 17.53
N ARG A 577 1.35 -28.22 18.07
CA ARG A 577 0.47 -28.83 19.08
C ARG A 577 -0.25 -29.96 18.36
N VAL A 578 -0.12 -31.16 18.89
CA VAL A 578 -0.91 -32.33 18.48
C VAL A 578 -2.38 -31.90 18.44
N GLY A 579 -2.95 -31.80 17.23
CA GLY A 579 -4.34 -31.36 16.99
C GLY A 579 -4.54 -29.98 16.34
N GLY A 580 -3.50 -29.15 16.15
CA GLY A 580 -3.60 -27.83 15.50
C GLY A 580 -3.23 -27.81 14.01
N ALA A 581 -3.70 -26.80 13.26
CA ALA A 581 -3.32 -26.57 11.87
C ALA A 581 -1.80 -26.34 11.73
N ASN A 582 -1.18 -26.87 10.66
CA ASN A 582 0.24 -26.63 10.41
C ASN A 582 0.48 -25.23 9.80
N LYS A 583 0.35 -24.20 10.63
CA LYS A 583 0.53 -22.78 10.23
C LYS A 583 1.92 -22.47 9.67
N ALA A 584 2.89 -23.37 9.84
CA ALA A 584 4.23 -23.26 9.27
C ALA A 584 4.23 -23.33 7.72
N LEU A 585 3.15 -23.85 7.12
CA LEU A 585 2.97 -23.91 5.66
C LEU A 585 2.11 -22.78 5.10
N TRP A 586 1.50 -21.96 5.96
CA TRP A 586 0.72 -20.82 5.52
C TRP A 586 1.63 -19.73 4.95
N TRP A 587 1.11 -18.89 4.05
CA TRP A 587 1.79 -17.64 3.75
C TRP A 587 1.89 -16.78 5.01
N ASP A 588 2.89 -15.92 5.01
CA ASP A 588 2.86 -14.79 5.91
C ASP A 588 1.82 -13.75 5.53
N GLU A 589 1.64 -12.84 6.48
CA GLU A 589 0.73 -11.74 6.36
C GLU A 589 1.08 -10.81 5.19
N ALA A 590 2.35 -10.56 4.90
CA ALA A 590 2.73 -9.64 3.84
C ALA A 590 2.40 -10.20 2.45
N THR A 591 2.79 -11.45 2.17
CA THR A 591 2.38 -12.15 0.94
C THR A 591 0.86 -12.26 0.82
N ALA A 592 0.14 -12.51 1.93
CA ALA A 592 -1.32 -12.50 1.88
C ALA A 592 -1.90 -11.13 1.51
N TYR A 593 -1.33 -10.03 2.02
CA TYR A 593 -1.69 -8.68 1.57
C TYR A 593 -1.29 -8.41 0.12
N GLU A 594 -0.20 -9.00 -0.38
CA GLU A 594 0.21 -8.86 -1.80
C GLU A 594 -0.84 -9.40 -2.75
N HIS A 595 -1.48 -10.48 -2.32
CA HIS A 595 -2.57 -11.13 -3.01
C HIS A 595 -3.95 -10.61 -2.60
N SER A 596 -4.08 -9.51 -1.84
CA SER A 596 -5.37 -9.03 -1.33
C SER A 596 -5.67 -7.55 -1.66
N ILE A 597 -6.89 -7.27 -2.09
CA ILE A 597 -7.44 -5.90 -2.23
C ILE A 597 -8.38 -5.66 -1.07
N VAL A 598 -7.98 -4.81 -0.13
CA VAL A 598 -8.82 -4.48 1.03
C VAL A 598 -9.70 -3.27 0.71
N MET A 599 -11.01 -3.44 0.78
CA MET A 599 -12.04 -2.42 0.57
C MET A 599 -12.56 -1.91 1.92
N GLY A 600 -12.82 -0.60 1.98
CA GLY A 600 -13.53 0.04 3.06
C GLY A 600 -15.04 0.01 2.81
N ASN A 601 -15.81 0.43 3.81
CA ASN A 601 -17.27 0.43 3.73
C ASN A 601 -17.78 1.36 2.62
N ASP A 602 -17.04 2.40 2.24
CA ASP A 602 -17.40 3.26 1.12
C ASP A 602 -16.99 2.70 -0.27
N GLY A 603 -16.57 1.44 -0.34
CA GLY A 603 -16.11 0.79 -1.56
C GLY A 603 -14.73 1.26 -2.04
N ARG A 604 -14.03 2.16 -1.33
CA ARG A 604 -12.65 2.53 -1.66
C ARG A 604 -11.68 1.48 -1.17
N VAL A 605 -10.51 1.43 -1.80
CA VAL A 605 -9.40 0.66 -1.26
C VAL A 605 -8.96 1.29 0.07
N SER A 606 -9.07 0.52 1.16
CA SER A 606 -8.86 0.99 2.53
C SER A 606 -7.44 0.71 3.05
N ARG A 607 -6.74 -0.24 2.44
CA ARG A 607 -5.32 -0.54 2.70
C ARG A 607 -4.59 -0.81 1.39
N TYR A 608 -3.45 -0.16 1.24
CA TYR A 608 -2.49 -0.45 0.20
C TYR A 608 -1.29 -1.18 0.82
N LEU A 609 -1.13 -2.45 0.44
CA LEU A 609 -0.01 -3.38 0.61
C LEU A 609 1.29 -2.86 1.28
N THR A 610 1.67 -3.23 2.51
CA THR A 610 2.79 -2.64 3.28
C THR A 610 4.22 -2.71 2.70
N GLN A 611 4.46 -3.29 1.51
CA GLN A 611 5.79 -3.59 0.97
C GLN A 611 6.39 -2.70 -0.15
N ASP A 612 5.69 -1.70 -0.75
CA ASP A 612 6.35 -0.48 -1.34
C ASP A 612 5.46 0.77 -1.46
N GLU A 613 5.56 1.80 -0.59
CA GLU A 613 4.56 2.90 -0.49
C GLU A 613 4.36 3.76 -1.74
N LEU A 614 5.39 3.99 -2.53
CA LEU A 614 5.34 4.95 -3.62
C LEU A 614 4.60 4.42 -4.88
N THR A 615 4.58 3.09 -5.06
CA THR A 615 4.03 2.43 -6.25
C THR A 615 2.55 2.04 -6.10
N ARG A 616 2.01 2.06 -4.86
CA ARG A 616 0.76 1.37 -4.54
C ARG A 616 -0.46 2.04 -5.13
N THR A 617 -0.95 1.41 -6.17
CA THR A 617 -2.28 1.58 -6.72
C THR A 617 -2.91 0.20 -6.72
N LEU A 618 -4.24 0.13 -6.79
CA LEU A 618 -4.90 -1.15 -7.01
C LEU A 618 -4.36 -1.83 -8.28
N LEU A 619 -3.99 -1.03 -9.30
CA LEU A 619 -3.37 -1.50 -10.53
C LEU A 619 -2.06 -2.26 -10.29
N PHE A 620 -1.21 -1.83 -9.36
CA PHE A 620 -0.02 -2.60 -9.00
C PHE A 620 -0.37 -4.00 -8.47
N GLN A 621 -1.31 -4.10 -7.53
CA GLN A 621 -1.70 -5.37 -6.91
C GLN A 621 -2.44 -6.31 -7.87
N ALA A 622 -3.32 -5.74 -8.69
CA ALA A 622 -4.24 -6.50 -9.54
C ALA A 622 -3.75 -6.67 -10.99
N CYS A 623 -2.66 -6.00 -11.39
CA CYS A 623 -2.06 -6.14 -12.71
C CYS A 623 -0.56 -6.41 -12.64
N THR A 624 0.23 -5.58 -11.96
CA THR A 624 1.71 -5.71 -12.01
C THR A 624 2.20 -6.99 -11.31
N LEU A 625 1.75 -7.27 -10.08
CA LEU A 625 2.13 -8.48 -9.36
C LEU A 625 1.67 -9.78 -10.07
N PRO A 626 0.40 -9.90 -10.52
CA PRO A 626 0.00 -11.04 -11.35
C PRO A 626 0.81 -11.17 -12.64
N ASP A 627 1.07 -10.08 -13.36
CA ASP A 627 1.85 -10.11 -14.60
C ASP A 627 3.26 -10.67 -14.37
N GLN A 628 3.97 -10.15 -13.36
CA GLN A 628 5.29 -10.64 -12.98
C GLN A 628 5.28 -12.14 -12.65
N TRP A 629 4.30 -12.58 -11.85
CA TRP A 629 4.18 -13.99 -11.50
C TRP A 629 3.88 -14.86 -12.74
N LEU A 630 2.94 -14.44 -13.60
CA LEU A 630 2.51 -15.17 -14.79
C LEU A 630 3.64 -15.32 -15.82
N ARG A 631 4.53 -14.33 -15.94
CA ARG A 631 5.74 -14.41 -16.79
C ARG A 631 6.71 -15.48 -16.32
N ASN A 632 6.77 -15.71 -15.01
CA ASN A 632 7.61 -16.75 -14.40
C ASN A 632 6.94 -18.14 -14.39
N GLN A 633 5.66 -18.25 -14.77
CA GLN A 633 4.99 -19.55 -14.86
C GLN A 633 5.19 -20.23 -16.21
N PRO A 634 5.48 -21.54 -16.24
CA PRO A 634 5.53 -22.29 -17.49
C PRO A 634 4.12 -22.49 -18.09
N GLY A 635 4.06 -22.54 -19.42
CA GLY A 635 2.86 -22.97 -20.15
C GLY A 635 1.71 -21.95 -20.22
N THR A 636 0.65 -22.39 -20.91
CA THR A 636 -0.63 -21.71 -21.09
C THR A 636 -1.77 -22.68 -20.73
N PRO A 637 -2.95 -22.19 -20.32
CA PRO A 637 -3.31 -20.78 -20.12
C PRO A 637 -2.76 -20.20 -18.80
N LYS A 638 -2.72 -18.87 -18.73
CA LYS A 638 -2.40 -18.03 -17.58
C LYS A 638 -3.67 -17.81 -16.75
N ARG A 639 -3.71 -18.29 -15.51
CA ARG A 639 -4.95 -18.29 -14.70
C ARG A 639 -4.87 -17.28 -13.56
N LEU A 640 -5.84 -16.38 -13.51
CA LEU A 640 -6.10 -15.47 -12.40
C LEU A 640 -7.40 -15.88 -11.71
N VAL A 641 -7.37 -16.06 -10.39
CA VAL A 641 -8.54 -16.39 -9.58
C VAL A 641 -8.88 -15.21 -8.69
N ILE A 642 -10.03 -14.58 -8.92
CA ILE A 642 -10.56 -13.54 -8.03
C ILE A 642 -11.41 -14.24 -6.97
N TYR A 643 -10.95 -14.21 -5.73
CA TYR A 643 -11.60 -14.86 -4.60
C TYR A 643 -12.27 -13.82 -3.71
N CYS A 644 -13.59 -13.74 -3.79
CA CYS A 644 -14.41 -12.89 -2.93
C CYS A 644 -14.88 -13.73 -1.73
N HIS A 645 -14.29 -13.50 -0.57
CA HIS A 645 -14.80 -14.13 0.64
C HIS A 645 -16.14 -13.47 1.05
N GLY A 646 -16.87 -14.13 1.95
CA GLY A 646 -18.05 -13.51 2.56
C GLY A 646 -17.64 -12.24 3.30
N GLY A 647 -18.32 -11.12 3.08
CA GLY A 647 -18.18 -9.85 3.83
C GLY A 647 -18.61 -9.95 5.30
N LEU A 648 -18.49 -11.14 5.88
CA LEU A 648 -18.91 -11.50 7.22
C LEU A 648 -17.73 -11.65 8.18
N ASN A 649 -16.51 -11.79 7.65
CA ASN A 649 -15.30 -12.00 8.43
C ASN A 649 -14.54 -10.68 8.60
N SER A 650 -13.88 -10.50 9.75
CA SER A 650 -12.95 -9.38 9.97
C SER A 650 -11.78 -9.43 8.96
N GLU A 651 -11.13 -8.28 8.72
CA GLU A 651 -9.95 -8.20 7.84
C GLU A 651 -8.89 -9.23 8.23
N ALA A 652 -8.62 -9.39 9.53
CA ALA A 652 -7.65 -10.34 10.05
C ALA A 652 -8.01 -11.80 9.72
N ALA A 653 -9.28 -12.19 9.90
CA ALA A 653 -9.76 -13.53 9.57
C ALA A 653 -9.72 -13.82 8.06
N ALA A 654 -10.02 -12.82 7.23
CA ALA A 654 -9.90 -12.92 5.78
C ALA A 654 -8.44 -13.09 5.33
N ILE A 655 -7.50 -12.38 5.95
CA ILE A 655 -6.07 -12.51 5.67
C ILE A 655 -5.56 -13.88 6.15
N ASP A 656 -5.93 -14.35 7.33
CA ASP A 656 -5.58 -15.71 7.80
C ASP A 656 -6.08 -16.81 6.85
N ARG A 657 -7.26 -16.61 6.28
CA ARG A 657 -7.81 -17.50 5.24
C ARG A 657 -6.96 -17.46 3.96
N ALA A 658 -6.63 -16.28 3.45
CA ALA A 658 -5.74 -16.12 2.30
C ALA A 658 -4.37 -16.77 2.56
N ARG A 659 -3.84 -16.64 3.78
CA ARG A 659 -2.58 -17.25 4.22
C ARG A 659 -2.63 -18.77 4.16
N ALA A 660 -3.73 -19.37 4.61
CA ALA A 660 -3.86 -20.82 4.63
C ALA A 660 -4.04 -21.43 3.24
N MET A 661 -4.83 -20.79 2.37
CA MET A 661 -5.21 -21.38 1.08
C MET A 661 -4.33 -20.96 -0.10
N GLY A 662 -3.67 -19.80 -0.02
CA GLY A 662 -2.97 -19.19 -1.15
C GLY A 662 -1.96 -20.12 -1.85
N ARG A 663 -1.21 -20.90 -1.06
CA ARG A 663 -0.22 -21.87 -1.56
C ARG A 663 -0.81 -22.89 -2.53
N PHE A 664 -2.06 -23.31 -2.33
CA PHE A 664 -2.70 -24.30 -3.18
C PHE A 664 -3.10 -23.72 -4.53
N PHE A 665 -3.45 -22.44 -4.60
CA PHE A 665 -3.69 -21.77 -5.88
C PHE A 665 -2.37 -21.66 -6.66
N LEU A 666 -1.32 -21.09 -6.06
CA LEU A 666 -0.03 -20.93 -6.75
C LEU A 666 0.58 -22.28 -7.15
N GLY A 667 0.53 -23.28 -6.26
CA GLY A 667 1.04 -24.63 -6.50
C GLY A 667 0.33 -25.38 -7.65
N ASN A 668 -0.84 -24.91 -8.07
CA ASN A 668 -1.60 -25.44 -9.20
C ASN A 668 -1.63 -24.50 -10.42
N GLY A 669 -0.76 -23.48 -10.47
CA GLY A 669 -0.67 -22.59 -11.62
C GLY A 669 -1.79 -21.56 -11.70
N CYS A 670 -2.37 -21.18 -10.56
CA CYS A 670 -3.40 -20.15 -10.44
C CYS A 670 -2.91 -19.01 -9.55
N TYR A 671 -2.89 -17.77 -10.05
CA TYR A 671 -2.63 -16.60 -9.21
C TYR A 671 -3.91 -16.23 -8.44
N PRO A 672 -3.96 -16.30 -7.09
CA PRO A 672 -5.13 -15.86 -6.35
C PRO A 672 -5.08 -14.35 -6.08
N LEU A 673 -6.22 -13.68 -6.20
CA LEU A 673 -6.45 -12.29 -5.82
C LEU A 673 -7.68 -12.22 -4.92
N PHE A 674 -7.48 -12.04 -3.62
CA PHE A 674 -8.52 -12.01 -2.60
C PHE A 674 -9.14 -10.61 -2.49
N LEU A 675 -10.47 -10.51 -2.47
CA LEU A 675 -11.16 -9.24 -2.18
C LEU A 675 -11.58 -9.23 -0.72
N VAL A 676 -11.02 -8.28 0.04
CA VAL A 676 -11.13 -8.17 1.50
C VAL A 676 -11.95 -7.00 1.98
N TRP A 677 -12.70 -7.17 3.06
CA TRP A 677 -13.55 -6.15 3.68
C TRP A 677 -13.04 -5.82 5.08
N LYS A 678 -13.14 -4.54 5.47
CA LYS A 678 -12.68 -4.09 6.80
C LYS A 678 -13.54 -4.57 7.97
N THR A 679 -14.84 -4.75 7.76
CA THR A 679 -15.80 -5.08 8.83
C THR A 679 -16.34 -6.50 8.68
N GLY A 680 -16.33 -7.26 9.78
CA GLY A 680 -16.92 -8.59 9.86
C GLY A 680 -18.39 -8.53 10.29
N LEU A 681 -19.32 -8.70 9.35
CA LEU A 681 -20.75 -8.66 9.64
C LEU A 681 -21.23 -9.81 10.56
N LEU A 682 -20.61 -11.00 10.53
CA LEU A 682 -20.97 -12.10 11.44
C LEU A 682 -20.63 -11.77 12.89
N GLU A 683 -19.48 -11.14 13.14
CA GLU A 683 -19.08 -10.67 14.47
C GLU A 683 -20.07 -9.62 14.97
N SER A 684 -20.34 -8.58 14.17
CA SER A 684 -21.28 -7.52 14.54
C SER A 684 -22.70 -8.03 14.82
N ILE A 685 -23.23 -8.94 14.00
CA ILE A 685 -24.55 -9.54 14.21
C ILE A 685 -24.52 -10.47 15.43
N GLY A 686 -23.45 -11.27 15.58
CA GLY A 686 -23.26 -12.19 16.71
C GLY A 686 -23.20 -11.45 18.05
N ASP A 687 -22.46 -10.35 18.13
CA ASP A 687 -22.32 -9.53 19.34
C ASP A 687 -23.65 -8.89 19.75
N ILE A 688 -24.39 -8.33 18.78
CA ILE A 688 -25.74 -7.76 19.03
C ILE A 688 -26.69 -8.82 19.58
N ILE A 689 -26.66 -10.03 19.02
CA ILE A 689 -27.49 -11.15 19.47
C ILE A 689 -27.05 -11.61 20.87
N ALA A 690 -25.74 -11.72 21.13
CA ALA A 690 -25.18 -12.17 22.39
C ALA A 690 -25.44 -11.17 23.55
N ASP A 691 -25.28 -9.87 23.31
CA ASP A 691 -25.52 -8.82 24.30
C ASP A 691 -26.99 -8.74 24.72
N ARG A 692 -27.91 -9.02 23.80
CA ARG A 692 -29.34 -9.10 24.15
C ARG A 692 -29.67 -10.34 24.98
N PHE A 693 -29.02 -11.48 24.71
CA PHE A 693 -29.17 -12.69 25.52
C PHE A 693 -28.55 -12.55 26.93
N ARG A 694 -27.46 -11.79 27.08
CA ARG A 694 -26.84 -11.51 28.39
C ARG A 694 -27.64 -10.52 29.24
N SER A 695 -28.48 -9.69 28.61
CA SER A 695 -29.31 -8.69 29.30
C SER A 695 -30.68 -9.21 29.74
N GLU A 696 -31.06 -10.46 29.42
CA GLU A 696 -32.22 -11.13 30.01
C GLU A 696 -31.82 -11.99 31.22
N PRO A 697 -32.49 -11.87 32.38
CA PRO A 697 -32.22 -12.72 33.53
C PRO A 697 -32.62 -14.16 33.24
N SER A 698 -31.73 -15.10 33.57
CA SER A 698 -31.93 -16.54 33.47
C SER A 698 -33.18 -16.99 34.24
N ARG A 699 -34.27 -17.29 33.52
CA ARG A 699 -35.40 -18.04 34.08
C ARG A 699 -35.12 -19.54 34.01
N ALA A 700 -34.94 -20.12 35.18
CA ALA A 700 -34.74 -21.55 35.38
C ALA A 700 -35.99 -22.38 35.01
N GLY A 701 -35.74 -23.59 34.48
CA GLY A 701 -36.59 -24.76 34.69
C GLY A 701 -37.66 -25.08 33.64
N GLY A 702 -37.41 -26.14 32.86
CA GLY A 702 -38.38 -27.15 32.43
C GLY A 702 -39.58 -26.72 31.57
N ILE A 703 -39.44 -26.85 30.25
CA ILE A 703 -40.40 -27.37 29.24
C ILE A 703 -39.59 -27.40 27.94
N ARG A 704 -39.05 -28.57 27.57
CA ARG A 704 -37.94 -28.69 26.62
C ARG A 704 -38.36 -29.55 25.42
N GLU A 705 -39.27 -29.03 24.58
CA GLU A 705 -39.44 -29.41 23.16
C GLU A 705 -40.50 -28.57 22.41
N ALA A 706 -41.50 -28.01 23.09
CA ALA A 706 -42.59 -27.25 22.46
C ALA A 706 -42.35 -25.72 22.33
N LEU A 707 -41.19 -25.23 22.75
CA LEU A 707 -40.83 -23.79 22.78
C LEU A 707 -39.68 -23.40 21.82
N THR A 708 -39.17 -24.36 21.04
CA THR A 708 -37.95 -24.21 20.23
C THR A 708 -38.14 -23.35 18.98
N ASP A 709 -39.29 -23.45 18.30
CA ASP A 709 -39.60 -22.61 17.13
C ASP A 709 -40.04 -21.19 17.53
N ALA A 710 -40.62 -21.04 18.73
CA ALA A 710 -41.09 -19.76 19.24
C ALA A 710 -39.93 -18.82 19.62
N SER A 711 -38.81 -19.34 20.11
CA SER A 711 -37.61 -18.53 20.41
C SER A 711 -36.95 -17.98 19.16
N ASP A 712 -36.87 -18.78 18.09
CA ASP A 712 -36.28 -18.35 16.82
C ASP A 712 -37.17 -17.30 16.14
N ALA A 713 -38.48 -17.52 16.12
CA ALA A 713 -39.45 -16.54 15.60
C ALA A 713 -39.44 -15.22 16.41
N LEU A 714 -39.19 -15.29 17.72
CA LEU A 714 -39.03 -14.11 18.56
C LEU A 714 -37.73 -13.38 18.23
N LEU A 715 -36.60 -14.09 18.07
CA LEU A 715 -35.30 -13.52 17.71
C LEU A 715 -35.33 -12.84 16.33
N GLU A 716 -35.94 -13.50 15.35
CA GLU A 716 -36.13 -12.99 13.98
C GLU A 716 -36.90 -11.65 14.01
N LYS A 717 -37.92 -11.54 14.87
CA LYS A 717 -38.76 -10.33 15.02
C LYS A 717 -38.17 -9.25 15.93
N THR A 718 -37.42 -9.60 16.98
CA THR A 718 -36.94 -8.65 18.01
C THR A 718 -35.51 -8.16 17.83
N VAL A 719 -34.62 -8.97 17.24
CA VAL A 719 -33.19 -8.63 17.05
C VAL A 719 -32.82 -8.59 15.56
N GLY A 720 -33.26 -9.58 14.79
CA GLY A 720 -32.92 -9.70 13.36
C GLY A 720 -33.36 -8.50 12.53
N ARG A 721 -34.63 -8.07 12.66
CA ARG A 721 -35.17 -6.95 11.87
C ARG A 721 -34.79 -5.53 12.31
N PRO A 722 -34.79 -5.16 13.60
CA PRO A 722 -34.49 -3.77 13.99
C PRO A 722 -33.00 -3.47 14.08
N LEU A 723 -32.14 -4.46 14.34
CA LEU A 723 -30.71 -4.24 14.62
C LEU A 723 -29.77 -4.86 13.59
N ALA A 724 -30.01 -6.11 13.15
CA ALA A 724 -29.11 -6.79 12.21
C ALA A 724 -29.40 -6.48 10.72
N ARG A 725 -30.67 -6.29 10.33
CA ARG A 725 -31.07 -5.94 8.96
C ARG A 725 -30.43 -4.65 8.44
N PRO A 726 -30.33 -3.53 9.20
CA PRO A 726 -29.61 -2.34 8.74
C PRO A 726 -28.15 -2.64 8.34
N ILE A 727 -27.45 -3.46 9.12
CA ILE A 727 -26.05 -3.81 8.86
C ILE A 727 -25.93 -4.74 7.63
N TRP A 728 -26.88 -5.65 7.45
CA TRP A 728 -26.99 -6.47 6.23
C TRP A 728 -27.25 -5.61 4.98
N SER A 729 -28.18 -4.65 5.07
CA SER A 729 -28.45 -3.70 3.98
C SER A 729 -27.23 -2.84 3.66
N GLU A 730 -26.55 -2.30 4.68
CA GLU A 730 -25.31 -1.52 4.51
C GLU A 730 -24.25 -2.35 3.78
N MET A 731 -24.06 -3.63 4.12
CA MET A 731 -23.10 -4.49 3.41
C MET A 731 -23.45 -4.64 1.92
N LYS A 732 -24.73 -4.81 1.58
CA LYS A 732 -25.17 -4.88 0.17
C LYS A 732 -24.93 -3.57 -0.57
N GLU A 733 -25.18 -2.43 0.08
CA GLU A 733 -24.87 -1.10 -0.46
C GLU A 733 -23.36 -0.91 -0.64
N ASN A 734 -22.54 -1.35 0.32
CA ASN A 734 -21.09 -1.27 0.23
C ASN A 734 -20.54 -2.11 -0.95
N ALA A 735 -21.13 -3.27 -1.21
CA ALA A 735 -20.83 -4.10 -2.39
C ALA A 735 -21.17 -3.41 -3.72
N GLU A 736 -22.31 -2.71 -3.79
CA GLU A 736 -22.67 -1.88 -4.94
C GLU A 736 -21.69 -0.70 -5.08
N PHE A 737 -21.44 0.04 -4.00
CA PHE A 737 -20.54 1.18 -3.97
C PHE A 737 -19.12 0.84 -4.38
N ALA A 738 -18.62 -0.36 -4.05
CA ALA A 738 -17.32 -0.83 -4.52
C ALA A 738 -17.19 -0.82 -6.05
N THR A 739 -18.30 -0.94 -6.78
CA THR A 739 -18.31 -0.99 -8.25
C THR A 739 -18.64 0.34 -8.93
N LEU A 740 -18.93 1.40 -8.14
CA LEU A 740 -19.10 2.74 -8.68
C LEU A 740 -17.79 3.28 -9.28
N PRO A 741 -17.86 4.26 -10.21
CA PRO A 741 -16.67 4.85 -10.81
C PRO A 741 -15.64 5.28 -9.77
N THR A 742 -14.35 5.01 -10.03
CA THR A 742 -13.19 5.29 -9.16
C THR A 742 -13.09 4.49 -7.86
N ARG A 743 -13.98 3.51 -7.64
CA ARG A 743 -13.97 2.63 -6.46
C ARG A 743 -13.26 1.30 -6.74
N GLY A 744 -13.08 0.47 -5.71
CA GLY A 744 -12.21 -0.71 -5.77
C GLY A 744 -12.52 -1.69 -6.91
N GLY A 745 -13.79 -2.00 -7.14
CA GLY A 745 -14.26 -2.86 -8.23
C GLY A 745 -14.04 -2.25 -9.61
N ASP A 746 -14.31 -0.95 -9.78
CA ASP A 746 -14.07 -0.25 -11.05
C ASP A 746 -12.58 -0.19 -11.40
N LEU A 747 -11.74 0.13 -10.41
CA LEU A 747 -10.28 0.10 -10.55
C LEU A 747 -9.76 -1.32 -10.83
N LEU A 748 -10.37 -2.35 -10.23
CA LEU A 748 -10.03 -3.76 -10.49
C LEU A 748 -10.30 -4.11 -11.95
N VAL A 749 -11.46 -3.74 -12.49
CA VAL A 749 -11.76 -3.99 -13.91
C VAL A 749 -10.75 -3.27 -14.82
N THR A 750 -10.29 -2.06 -14.46
CA THR A 750 -9.19 -1.38 -15.18
C THR A 750 -7.89 -2.19 -15.14
N ALA A 751 -7.53 -2.76 -13.99
CA ALA A 751 -6.35 -3.61 -13.87
C ALA A 751 -6.46 -4.89 -14.72
N LEU A 752 -7.66 -5.50 -14.74
CA LEU A 752 -7.93 -6.67 -15.56
C LEU A 752 -7.85 -6.37 -17.06
N GLN A 753 -8.34 -5.21 -17.52
CA GLN A 753 -8.19 -4.79 -18.92
C GLN A 753 -6.72 -4.69 -19.33
N ASN A 754 -5.85 -4.20 -18.44
CA ASN A 754 -4.40 -4.15 -18.70
C ASN A 754 -3.76 -5.55 -18.80
N LEU A 755 -4.16 -6.48 -17.92
CA LEU A 755 -3.74 -7.88 -18.03
C LEU A 755 -4.24 -8.53 -19.32
N ILE A 756 -5.49 -8.29 -19.70
CA ILE A 756 -6.08 -8.82 -20.93
C ILE A 756 -5.37 -8.25 -22.16
N ALA A 757 -5.04 -6.96 -22.18
CA ALA A 757 -4.27 -6.37 -23.26
C ALA A 757 -2.89 -7.03 -23.40
N THR A 758 -2.28 -7.44 -22.27
CA THR A 758 -0.94 -8.05 -22.23
C THR A 758 -0.95 -9.52 -22.68
N TRP A 759 -1.93 -10.30 -22.20
CA TRP A 759 -1.96 -11.75 -22.33
C TRP A 759 -2.98 -12.28 -23.35
N GLY A 760 -3.94 -11.45 -23.76
CA GLY A 760 -4.95 -11.78 -24.76
C GLY A 760 -5.73 -13.05 -24.42
N GLU A 761 -5.81 -13.96 -25.39
CA GLU A 761 -6.47 -15.28 -25.26
C GLU A 761 -5.79 -16.22 -24.26
N GLN A 762 -4.53 -15.96 -23.88
CA GLN A 762 -3.83 -16.81 -22.92
C GLN A 762 -4.33 -16.60 -21.49
N LEU A 763 -5.00 -15.48 -21.19
CA LEU A 763 -5.50 -15.17 -19.85
C LEU A 763 -6.89 -15.74 -19.61
N GLU A 764 -7.02 -16.48 -18.52
CA GLU A 764 -8.28 -16.98 -17.99
C GLU A 764 -8.54 -16.37 -16.61
N ILE A 765 -9.75 -15.82 -16.43
CA ILE A 765 -10.21 -15.29 -15.15
C ILE A 765 -11.22 -16.26 -14.56
N HIS A 766 -11.06 -16.62 -13.30
CA HIS A 766 -11.98 -17.47 -12.57
C HIS A 766 -12.49 -16.72 -11.34
N LEU A 767 -13.79 -16.76 -11.10
CA LEU A 767 -14.42 -16.06 -9.99
C LEU A 767 -14.85 -17.08 -8.94
N VAL A 768 -14.49 -16.84 -7.69
CA VAL A 768 -14.92 -17.66 -6.55
C VAL A 768 -15.57 -16.73 -5.52
N GLY A 769 -16.82 -17.01 -5.16
CA GLY A 769 -17.59 -16.20 -4.22
C GLY A 769 -18.16 -17.06 -3.10
N HIS A 770 -17.74 -16.82 -1.87
CA HIS A 770 -18.32 -17.48 -0.70
C HIS A 770 -19.33 -16.56 -0.02
N SER A 771 -20.54 -17.06 0.25
CA SER A 771 -21.57 -16.34 1.00
C SER A 771 -21.85 -14.95 0.40
N ALA A 772 -21.70 -13.87 1.17
CA ALA A 772 -21.84 -12.50 0.70
C ALA A 772 -20.86 -12.12 -0.44
N GLY A 773 -19.79 -12.88 -0.64
CA GLY A 773 -18.92 -12.76 -1.82
C GLY A 773 -19.69 -12.92 -3.14
N SER A 774 -20.83 -13.63 -3.14
CA SER A 774 -21.71 -13.72 -4.31
C SER A 774 -22.42 -12.41 -4.65
N ILE A 775 -22.52 -11.46 -3.72
CA ILE A 775 -23.17 -10.16 -3.93
C ILE A 775 -22.20 -9.22 -4.66
N ILE A 776 -20.98 -9.07 -4.15
CA ILE A 776 -19.94 -8.26 -4.85
C ILE A 776 -19.61 -8.83 -6.22
N LEU A 777 -19.54 -10.16 -6.38
CA LEU A 777 -19.30 -10.76 -7.69
C LEU A 777 -20.41 -10.44 -8.70
N GLY A 778 -21.68 -10.39 -8.27
CA GLY A 778 -22.78 -10.01 -9.15
C GLY A 778 -22.59 -8.60 -9.71
N TRP A 779 -22.30 -7.63 -8.85
CA TRP A 779 -22.01 -6.26 -9.27
C TRP A 779 -20.75 -6.17 -10.13
N LEU A 780 -19.69 -6.89 -9.76
CA LEU A 780 -18.42 -6.88 -10.48
C LEU A 780 -18.57 -7.45 -11.91
N ILE A 781 -19.36 -8.52 -12.09
CA ILE A 781 -19.61 -9.13 -13.40
C ILE A 781 -20.32 -8.14 -14.33
N ASP A 782 -21.27 -7.35 -13.82
CA ASP A 782 -21.94 -6.33 -14.65
C ASP A 782 -20.97 -5.26 -15.14
N VAL A 783 -20.08 -4.77 -14.27
CA VAL A 783 -19.02 -3.83 -14.67
C VAL A 783 -18.03 -4.49 -15.64
N MET A 784 -17.66 -5.75 -15.41
CA MET A 784 -16.81 -6.51 -16.32
C MET A 784 -17.48 -6.67 -17.70
N ALA A 785 -18.78 -6.95 -17.76
CA ALA A 785 -19.52 -7.11 -19.01
C ALA A 785 -19.63 -5.78 -19.75
N ALA A 786 -19.95 -4.69 -19.04
CA ALA A 786 -20.00 -3.34 -19.60
C ALA A 786 -18.64 -2.87 -20.17
N ARG A 787 -17.53 -3.45 -19.70
CA ARG A 787 -16.15 -3.08 -20.08
C ARG A 787 -15.41 -4.17 -20.86
N ASP A 788 -16.16 -5.12 -21.45
CA ASP A 788 -15.68 -6.22 -22.28
C ASP A 788 -14.65 -7.17 -21.64
N VAL A 789 -14.64 -7.25 -20.31
CA VAL A 789 -13.80 -8.16 -19.52
C VAL A 789 -14.46 -9.51 -19.32
N ALA A 790 -15.80 -9.56 -19.26
CA ALA A 790 -16.56 -10.78 -18.94
C ALA A 790 -16.26 -11.96 -19.89
N LYS A 791 -15.88 -11.71 -21.15
CA LYS A 791 -15.49 -12.74 -22.12
C LYS A 791 -14.29 -13.59 -21.67
N ARG A 792 -13.46 -13.06 -20.77
CA ARG A 792 -12.27 -13.72 -20.21
C ARG A 792 -12.59 -14.54 -18.98
N VAL A 793 -13.80 -14.43 -18.43
CA VAL A 793 -14.25 -15.23 -17.29
C VAL A 793 -14.58 -16.65 -17.76
N LYS A 794 -13.84 -17.63 -17.25
CA LYS A 794 -13.96 -19.05 -17.64
C LYS A 794 -14.80 -19.88 -16.69
N SER A 795 -14.90 -19.49 -15.42
CA SER A 795 -15.82 -20.13 -14.48
C SER A 795 -16.20 -19.21 -13.34
N ILE A 796 -17.40 -19.47 -12.78
CA ILE A 796 -17.90 -18.83 -11.56
C ILE A 796 -18.21 -19.95 -10.57
N HIS A 797 -17.62 -19.90 -9.38
CA HIS A 797 -17.82 -20.86 -8.31
C HIS A 797 -18.45 -20.13 -7.12
N LEU A 798 -19.68 -20.48 -6.77
CA LEU A 798 -20.37 -19.89 -5.63
C LEU A 798 -20.54 -20.92 -4.52
N TYR A 799 -20.02 -20.60 -3.34
CA TYR A 799 -20.17 -21.40 -2.13
C TYR A 799 -21.21 -20.76 -1.24
N ALA A 800 -22.27 -21.49 -0.88
CA ALA A 800 -23.37 -21.02 -0.05
C ALA A 800 -23.80 -19.55 -0.34
N PRO A 801 -24.09 -19.17 -1.60
CA PRO A 801 -24.30 -17.78 -1.99
C PRO A 801 -25.43 -17.12 -1.19
N ALA A 802 -25.12 -16.00 -0.54
CA ALA A 802 -26.06 -15.31 0.36
C ALA A 802 -26.91 -14.25 -0.35
N CYS A 803 -26.85 -14.16 -1.67
CA CYS A 803 -27.67 -13.24 -2.46
C CYS A 803 -29.09 -13.77 -2.65
N THR A 804 -30.06 -12.85 -2.80
CA THR A 804 -31.44 -13.23 -3.11
C THR A 804 -31.54 -13.80 -4.53
N VAL A 805 -32.55 -14.63 -4.79
CA VAL A 805 -32.82 -15.12 -6.16
C VAL A 805 -33.12 -13.95 -7.13
N GLN A 806 -33.77 -12.90 -6.64
CA GLN A 806 -34.00 -11.68 -7.42
C GLN A 806 -32.68 -11.00 -7.82
N PHE A 807 -31.72 -10.90 -6.90
CA PHE A 807 -30.38 -10.41 -7.20
C PHE A 807 -29.68 -11.31 -8.22
N ALA A 808 -29.78 -12.63 -8.06
CA ALA A 808 -29.19 -13.59 -8.99
C ALA A 808 -29.72 -13.45 -10.43
N ASN A 809 -31.04 -13.26 -10.57
CA ASN A 809 -31.67 -12.99 -11.86
C ASN A 809 -31.24 -11.66 -12.49
N ARG A 810 -30.88 -10.66 -11.67
CA ARG A 810 -30.45 -9.35 -12.16
C ARG A 810 -28.99 -9.35 -12.61
N HIS A 811 -28.11 -10.06 -11.90
CA HIS A 811 -26.66 -9.91 -12.05
C HIS A 811 -25.95 -11.14 -12.63
N TYR A 812 -26.52 -12.34 -12.55
CA TYR A 812 -25.91 -13.56 -13.09
C TYR A 812 -26.68 -14.08 -14.31
N ALA A 813 -27.99 -14.20 -14.20
CA ALA A 813 -28.83 -14.76 -15.26
C ALA A 813 -28.73 -14.05 -16.63
N PRO A 814 -28.49 -12.73 -16.74
CA PRO A 814 -28.36 -12.07 -18.04
C PRO A 814 -27.09 -12.47 -18.82
N HIS A 815 -26.15 -13.17 -18.19
CA HIS A 815 -24.87 -13.55 -18.78
C HIS A 815 -24.90 -15.02 -19.23
N ASP A 816 -25.63 -15.33 -20.31
CA ASP A 816 -25.90 -16.69 -20.79
C ASP A 816 -24.67 -17.62 -20.86
N ASP A 817 -23.54 -17.10 -21.37
CA ASP A 817 -22.31 -17.89 -21.50
C ASP A 817 -21.60 -18.13 -20.17
N LEU A 818 -21.71 -17.20 -19.23
CA LEU A 818 -21.18 -17.37 -17.88
C LEU A 818 -22.06 -18.32 -17.06
N MET A 819 -23.38 -18.27 -17.25
CA MET A 819 -24.32 -19.19 -16.62
C MET A 819 -23.98 -20.65 -16.93
N LYS A 820 -23.62 -20.99 -18.18
CA LYS A 820 -23.19 -22.35 -18.56
C LYS A 820 -21.95 -22.86 -17.78
N ARG A 821 -21.20 -21.95 -17.16
CA ARG A 821 -19.96 -22.20 -16.42
C ARG A 821 -20.07 -21.78 -14.95
N LEU A 822 -21.30 -21.64 -14.45
CA LEU A 822 -21.62 -21.42 -13.05
C LEU A 822 -21.65 -22.75 -12.31
N TYR A 823 -20.96 -22.80 -11.18
CA TYR A 823 -20.92 -23.92 -10.26
C TYR A 823 -21.42 -23.48 -8.90
N LEU A 824 -22.34 -24.23 -8.32
CA LEU A 824 -22.93 -23.96 -7.01
C LEU A 824 -22.57 -25.12 -6.08
N ASP A 825 -22.00 -24.79 -4.92
CA ASP A 825 -21.84 -25.73 -3.81
C ASP A 825 -22.67 -25.15 -2.66
N ILE A 826 -23.74 -25.87 -2.26
CA ILE A 826 -24.75 -25.42 -1.30
C ILE A 826 -25.08 -26.54 -0.30
N LEU A 827 -25.57 -26.20 0.89
CA LEU A 827 -25.99 -27.20 1.87
C LEU A 827 -27.36 -27.78 1.52
N SER A 828 -27.59 -29.03 1.94
CA SER A 828 -28.94 -29.60 1.92
C SER A 828 -29.84 -28.88 2.93
N ASP A 829 -31.15 -28.88 2.69
CA ASP A 829 -32.12 -28.27 3.59
C ASP A 829 -32.09 -28.87 5.02
N ARG A 830 -31.70 -30.14 5.14
CA ARG A 830 -31.44 -30.78 6.43
C ARG A 830 -30.19 -30.19 7.10
N ALA A 831 -29.07 -30.14 6.39
CA ALA A 831 -27.82 -29.62 6.92
C ALA A 831 -27.93 -28.13 7.31
N GLU A 832 -28.65 -27.32 6.53
CA GLU A 832 -28.94 -25.92 6.85
C GLU A 832 -29.75 -25.75 8.16
N ARG A 833 -30.65 -26.70 8.48
CA ARG A 833 -31.43 -26.69 9.73
C ARG A 833 -30.69 -27.30 10.91
N ASP A 834 -29.72 -28.18 10.66
CA ASP A 834 -28.86 -28.78 11.67
C ASP A 834 -27.65 -27.86 12.02
N ASP A 835 -27.40 -26.82 11.23
CA ASP A 835 -26.36 -25.80 11.46
C ASP A 835 -26.75 -24.82 12.59
N ASN A 836 -25.78 -24.05 13.09
CA ASN A 836 -26.02 -22.97 14.04
C ASN A 836 -25.22 -21.71 13.68
N THR A 837 -25.85 -20.55 13.84
CA THR A 837 -25.21 -19.25 13.65
C THR A 837 -24.91 -18.62 15.01
N ALA A 838 -23.63 -18.36 15.27
CA ALA A 838 -23.12 -17.77 16.51
C ALA A 838 -23.54 -18.53 17.79
N ALA A 839 -23.83 -19.84 17.70
CA ALA A 839 -24.36 -20.67 18.78
C ALA A 839 -25.71 -20.22 19.39
N VAL A 840 -26.37 -19.20 18.81
CA VAL A 840 -27.63 -18.63 19.33
C VAL A 840 -28.80 -18.90 18.38
N TYR A 841 -28.60 -18.78 17.07
CA TYR A 841 -29.63 -19.13 16.08
C TYR A 841 -29.41 -20.57 15.63
N ARG A 842 -30.41 -21.44 15.80
CA ARG A 842 -30.30 -22.91 15.63
C ARG A 842 -30.48 -23.39 14.20
N LYS A 843 -30.24 -22.51 13.24
CA LYS A 843 -30.19 -22.80 11.80
C LYS A 843 -28.99 -22.06 11.21
N SER A 844 -28.73 -22.30 9.94
CA SER A 844 -27.65 -21.64 9.22
C SER A 844 -27.85 -20.14 9.07
N LEU A 845 -26.76 -19.48 8.69
CA LEU A 845 -26.78 -18.04 8.42
C LEU A 845 -27.72 -17.70 7.24
N LEU A 846 -27.82 -18.57 6.23
CA LEU A 846 -28.71 -18.31 5.09
C LEU A 846 -30.18 -18.35 5.51
N TYR A 847 -30.55 -19.20 6.47
CA TYR A 847 -31.88 -19.15 7.09
C TYR A 847 -32.11 -17.86 7.86
N LEU A 848 -31.11 -17.36 8.61
CA LEU A 848 -31.22 -16.07 9.29
C LEU A 848 -31.41 -14.92 8.30
N VAL A 849 -30.62 -14.91 7.22
CA VAL A 849 -30.74 -13.93 6.13
C VAL A 849 -32.14 -13.98 5.52
N SER A 850 -32.60 -15.18 5.14
CA SER A 850 -33.91 -15.43 4.54
C SER A 850 -35.05 -15.00 5.45
N ASN A 851 -35.00 -15.37 6.73
CA ASN A 851 -36.11 -15.19 7.65
C ASN A 851 -36.15 -13.82 8.31
N ALA A 852 -35.03 -13.12 8.46
CA ALA A 852 -34.98 -11.91 9.29
C ALA A 852 -34.26 -10.71 8.67
N LEU A 853 -33.25 -10.92 7.82
CA LEU A 853 -32.39 -9.81 7.37
C LEU A 853 -32.84 -9.22 6.02
N GLU A 854 -33.58 -9.98 5.22
CA GLU A 854 -34.18 -9.45 3.99
C GLU A 854 -35.47 -8.63 4.25
N GLY A 855 -35.88 -7.86 3.23
CA GLY A 855 -37.06 -7.00 3.32
C GLY A 855 -38.34 -7.77 3.63
N ASP A 856 -38.50 -8.93 2.98
CA ASP A 856 -39.60 -9.87 3.20
C ASP A 856 -39.12 -11.08 4.03
N LEU A 857 -40.00 -11.66 4.83
CA LEU A 857 -39.69 -12.87 5.61
C LEU A 857 -39.57 -14.08 4.66
N ARG A 858 -38.72 -15.05 5.01
CA ARG A 858 -38.52 -16.28 4.23
C ARG A 858 -38.18 -15.99 2.76
N THR A 859 -37.44 -14.92 2.51
CA THR A 859 -37.01 -14.50 1.17
C THR A 859 -36.14 -15.59 0.54
N PRO A 860 -36.39 -16.03 -0.71
CA PRO A 860 -35.55 -17.03 -1.35
C PRO A 860 -34.10 -16.54 -1.54
N ILE A 861 -33.17 -17.26 -0.92
CA ILE A 861 -31.72 -17.02 -1.01
C ILE A 861 -31.10 -18.08 -1.91
N LEU A 862 -30.24 -17.67 -2.86
CA LEU A 862 -29.68 -18.54 -3.89
C LEU A 862 -28.99 -19.78 -3.30
N GLY A 863 -28.36 -19.65 -2.14
CA GLY A 863 -27.64 -20.73 -1.47
C GLY A 863 -28.53 -21.78 -0.80
N LEU A 864 -29.84 -21.55 -0.65
CA LEU A 864 -30.75 -22.51 -0.03
C LEU A 864 -31.26 -23.53 -1.05
N ALA A 865 -31.20 -24.82 -0.73
CA ALA A 865 -31.66 -25.89 -1.63
C ALA A 865 -33.13 -25.76 -2.07
N ASN A 866 -33.97 -25.09 -1.27
CA ASN A 866 -35.38 -24.85 -1.58
C ASN A 866 -35.61 -24.06 -2.88
N VAL A 867 -34.64 -23.28 -3.35
CA VAL A 867 -34.77 -22.52 -4.61
C VAL A 867 -34.79 -23.44 -5.83
N LEU A 868 -34.25 -24.66 -5.69
CA LEU A 868 -34.24 -25.68 -6.74
C LEU A 868 -35.56 -26.48 -6.81
N ASP A 869 -36.36 -26.49 -5.74
CA ASP A 869 -37.60 -27.27 -5.67
C ASP A 869 -38.76 -26.56 -6.40
N PRO A 870 -39.25 -27.07 -7.56
CA PRO A 870 -40.36 -26.47 -8.30
C PRO A 870 -41.64 -26.31 -7.46
N ASN A 871 -41.80 -27.10 -6.40
CA ASN A 871 -42.96 -27.12 -5.52
C ASN A 871 -42.80 -26.25 -4.26
N TYR A 872 -41.62 -25.67 -4.01
CA TYR A 872 -41.44 -24.78 -2.87
C TYR A 872 -42.43 -23.61 -2.96
N ARG A 873 -43.17 -23.34 -1.88
CA ARG A 873 -44.13 -22.23 -1.73
C ARG A 873 -44.00 -21.50 -0.39
N GLY A 874 -42.92 -21.75 0.35
CA GLY A 874 -42.78 -21.35 1.76
C GLY A 874 -42.27 -19.93 2.01
N TRP A 875 -42.22 -19.06 1.00
CA TRP A 875 -41.75 -17.67 1.15
C TRP A 875 -42.88 -16.73 1.60
N ASP A 876 -42.55 -15.66 2.33
CA ASP A 876 -43.45 -14.52 2.47
C ASP A 876 -43.06 -13.48 1.41
N GLY A 877 -44.02 -13.05 0.59
CA GLY A 877 -43.74 -12.12 -0.50
C GLY A 877 -44.88 -12.02 -1.49
N SER A 878 -44.77 -11.03 -2.40
CA SER A 878 -45.75 -10.84 -3.47
C SER A 878 -45.61 -11.89 -4.57
N SER A 879 -46.52 -11.86 -5.57
CA SER A 879 -46.41 -12.65 -6.80
C SER A 879 -45.05 -12.48 -7.51
N ALA A 880 -44.35 -11.36 -7.29
CA ALA A 880 -43.02 -11.11 -7.83
C ALA A 880 -41.96 -12.11 -7.33
N THR A 881 -42.04 -12.58 -6.09
CA THR A 881 -41.08 -13.54 -5.53
C THR A 881 -41.22 -14.91 -6.20
N GLY A 882 -42.46 -15.35 -6.43
CA GLY A 882 -42.74 -16.57 -7.18
C GLY A 882 -42.28 -16.47 -8.64
N ALA A 883 -42.46 -15.31 -9.26
CA ALA A 883 -41.95 -15.04 -10.61
C ALA A 883 -40.42 -15.12 -10.65
N ALA A 884 -39.71 -14.50 -9.70
CA ALA A 884 -38.26 -14.56 -9.62
C ALA A 884 -37.72 -15.99 -9.49
N LEU A 885 -38.36 -16.84 -8.67
CA LEU A 885 -38.02 -18.26 -8.58
C LEU A 885 -38.20 -19.01 -9.91
N SER A 886 -39.33 -18.76 -10.58
CA SER A 886 -39.61 -19.35 -11.90
C SER A 886 -38.55 -18.93 -12.93
N THR A 887 -38.25 -17.63 -13.01
CA THR A 887 -37.23 -17.07 -13.90
C THR A 887 -35.85 -17.67 -13.65
N TRP A 888 -35.45 -17.82 -12.37
CA TRP A 888 -34.15 -18.40 -12.04
C TRP A 888 -34.07 -19.87 -12.47
N ARG A 889 -35.11 -20.66 -12.22
CA ARG A 889 -35.16 -22.07 -12.66
C ARG A 889 -35.11 -22.22 -14.18
N GLN A 890 -35.79 -21.31 -14.89
CA GLN A 890 -35.71 -21.26 -16.35
C GLN A 890 -34.30 -20.92 -16.82
N ALA A 891 -33.62 -19.97 -16.18
CA ALA A 891 -32.23 -19.63 -16.49
C ALA A 891 -31.27 -20.81 -16.23
N LEU A 892 -31.44 -21.52 -15.11
CA LEU A 892 -30.68 -22.75 -14.81
C LEU A 892 -30.89 -23.82 -15.88
N ALA A 893 -32.15 -24.06 -16.27
CA ALA A 893 -32.50 -25.05 -17.29
C ALA A 893 -31.94 -24.66 -18.67
N ALA A 894 -32.05 -23.40 -19.07
CA ALA A 894 -31.53 -22.88 -20.33
C ALA A 894 -29.99 -22.98 -20.40
N ALA A 895 -29.31 -22.74 -19.28
CA ALA A 895 -27.85 -22.88 -19.19
C ALA A 895 -27.38 -24.33 -18.99
N GLY A 896 -28.29 -25.29 -18.79
CA GLY A 896 -27.98 -26.71 -18.63
C GLY A 896 -27.26 -27.05 -17.33
N LEU A 897 -27.56 -26.33 -16.23
CA LEU A 897 -27.01 -26.67 -14.91
C LEU A 897 -27.72 -27.90 -14.35
N VAL A 898 -26.94 -28.93 -14.04
CA VAL A 898 -27.46 -30.21 -13.54
C VAL A 898 -26.98 -30.46 -12.11
N GLN A 899 -27.90 -30.86 -11.25
CA GLN A 899 -27.61 -31.31 -9.89
C GLN A 899 -26.72 -32.57 -9.91
N GLY A 900 -25.72 -32.62 -9.05
CA GLY A 900 -24.68 -33.65 -9.04
C GLY A 900 -23.53 -33.38 -10.02
N LYS A 901 -23.64 -32.38 -10.91
CA LYS A 901 -22.55 -31.94 -11.80
C LYS A 901 -22.12 -30.51 -11.50
N GLN A 902 -22.95 -29.52 -11.88
CA GLN A 902 -22.68 -28.11 -11.61
C GLN A 902 -23.19 -27.65 -10.26
N ILE A 903 -24.30 -28.23 -9.80
CA ILE A 903 -24.91 -27.91 -8.49
C ILE A 903 -24.65 -29.08 -7.55
N GLN A 904 -23.88 -28.85 -6.50
CA GLN A 904 -23.54 -29.84 -5.48
C GLN A 904 -24.29 -29.53 -4.19
N LEU A 905 -24.99 -30.53 -3.66
CA LEU A 905 -25.64 -30.46 -2.35
C LEU A 905 -24.75 -31.18 -1.34
N LEU A 906 -24.23 -30.43 -0.38
CA LEU A 906 -23.53 -30.97 0.78
C LEU A 906 -24.58 -31.41 1.81
N ASP A 907 -24.76 -32.72 1.95
CA ASP A 907 -25.64 -33.33 2.96
C ASP A 907 -24.87 -34.10 4.04
N ASP A 908 -23.55 -34.29 3.89
CA ASP A 908 -22.74 -34.94 4.91
C ASP A 908 -22.72 -34.11 6.21
N ARG A 909 -22.72 -34.79 7.37
CA ARG A 909 -22.68 -34.10 8.68
C ARG A 909 -21.34 -33.44 8.98
N GLN A 910 -20.30 -33.80 8.26
CA GLN A 910 -18.92 -33.40 8.51
C GLN A 910 -18.20 -33.21 7.18
N VAL A 911 -17.37 -32.18 7.08
CA VAL A 911 -16.47 -31.98 5.94
C VAL A 911 -15.03 -32.20 6.35
N LEU A 912 -14.25 -32.82 5.47
CA LEU A 912 -12.83 -33.06 5.72
C LEU A 912 -12.05 -31.74 5.55
N THR A 913 -11.35 -31.32 6.60
CA THR A 913 -10.57 -30.07 6.64
C THR A 913 -9.07 -30.31 6.58
N CYS A 914 -8.62 -31.52 6.94
CA CYS A 914 -7.24 -31.94 6.77
C CYS A 914 -7.17 -33.43 6.46
N VAL A 915 -6.31 -33.79 5.52
CA VAL A 915 -6.09 -35.18 5.07
C VAL A 915 -5.20 -35.94 6.06
N SER A 916 -4.19 -35.29 6.65
CA SER A 916 -3.21 -35.94 7.51
C SER A 916 -2.74 -35.05 8.66
N PRO A 917 -3.14 -35.32 9.92
CA PRO A 917 -4.08 -36.36 10.32
C PRO A 917 -5.51 -36.06 9.82
N PRO A 918 -6.31 -37.07 9.44
CA PRO A 918 -7.69 -36.88 9.03
C PRO A 918 -8.48 -36.10 10.09
N THR A 919 -8.92 -34.90 9.74
CA THR A 919 -9.64 -34.01 10.64
C THR A 919 -10.86 -33.47 9.93
N SER A 920 -12.03 -33.55 10.56
CA SER A 920 -13.28 -33.03 10.02
C SER A 920 -13.92 -32.02 10.96
N THR A 921 -14.75 -31.14 10.40
CA THR A 921 -15.57 -30.18 11.13
C THR A 921 -17.03 -30.38 10.73
N PRO A 922 -18.03 -30.03 11.57
CA PRO A 922 -19.42 -30.04 11.16
C PRO A 922 -19.65 -29.30 9.84
N ALA A 923 -20.46 -29.90 8.97
CA ALA A 923 -20.95 -29.18 7.79
C ALA A 923 -21.82 -28.01 8.26
N ALA A 924 -21.40 -26.81 7.87
CA ALA A 924 -21.97 -25.55 8.31
C ALA A 924 -21.81 -24.51 7.21
N HIS A 925 -22.54 -23.41 7.29
CA HIS A 925 -22.49 -22.32 6.30
C HIS A 925 -21.06 -21.87 5.98
N GLY A 926 -20.20 -21.76 6.99
CA GLY A 926 -18.81 -21.29 6.83
C GLY A 926 -17.80 -22.36 6.39
N CYS A 927 -18.21 -23.61 6.16
CA CYS A 927 -17.26 -24.73 6.01
C CYS A 927 -16.70 -24.91 4.59
N PHE A 928 -17.30 -24.30 3.57
CA PHE A 928 -17.04 -24.63 2.16
C PHE A 928 -15.60 -24.42 1.71
N ASP A 929 -14.95 -23.40 2.23
CA ASP A 929 -13.56 -23.05 1.93
C ASP A 929 -12.58 -23.50 3.01
N ASN A 930 -13.06 -24.26 3.98
CA ASN A 930 -12.27 -25.10 4.87
C ASN A 930 -12.32 -26.58 4.41
N ALA A 931 -13.24 -26.91 3.49
CA ALA A 931 -13.44 -28.27 2.99
C ALA A 931 -12.46 -28.61 1.86
N VAL A 932 -11.59 -29.59 2.14
CA VAL A 932 -10.52 -30.03 1.24
C VAL A 932 -11.08 -30.52 -0.10
N ASP A 933 -12.18 -31.26 -0.08
CA ASP A 933 -12.80 -31.82 -1.28
C ASP A 933 -13.44 -30.73 -2.16
N ILE A 934 -14.08 -29.73 -1.55
CA ILE A 934 -14.72 -28.61 -2.26
C ILE A 934 -13.66 -27.76 -2.96
N VAL A 935 -12.61 -27.34 -2.22
CA VAL A 935 -11.54 -26.52 -2.79
C VAL A 935 -10.75 -27.31 -3.85
N SER A 936 -10.48 -28.61 -3.61
CA SER A 936 -9.85 -29.48 -4.61
C SER A 936 -10.67 -29.59 -5.89
N ARG A 937 -11.99 -29.74 -5.78
CA ARG A 937 -12.91 -29.83 -6.92
C ARG A 937 -12.95 -28.52 -7.70
N THR A 938 -12.94 -27.38 -7.02
CA THR A 938 -12.86 -26.06 -7.68
C THR A 938 -11.54 -25.89 -8.42
N LEU A 939 -10.40 -26.19 -7.80
CA LEU A 939 -9.10 -26.14 -8.48
C LEU A 939 -9.01 -27.12 -9.66
N THR A 940 -9.60 -28.31 -9.53
CA THR A 940 -9.68 -29.30 -10.63
C THR A 940 -10.47 -28.76 -11.81
N ARG A 941 -11.63 -28.09 -11.55
CA ARG A 941 -12.44 -27.44 -12.58
C ARG A 941 -11.69 -26.27 -13.24
N ILE A 942 -10.97 -25.46 -12.47
CA ILE A 942 -10.19 -24.30 -12.94
C ILE A 942 -9.00 -24.75 -13.80
N THR A 943 -8.25 -25.74 -13.34
CA THR A 943 -7.04 -26.22 -14.03
C THR A 943 -7.35 -27.15 -15.19
N GLY A 944 -8.52 -27.82 -15.16
CA GLY A 944 -8.87 -28.90 -16.08
C GLY A 944 -8.07 -30.19 -15.86
N GLN A 945 -7.30 -30.29 -14.77
CA GLN A 945 -6.45 -31.44 -14.47
C GLN A 945 -7.21 -32.48 -13.66
N ALA A 946 -7.13 -33.75 -14.05
CA ALA A 946 -7.72 -34.85 -13.27
C ALA A 946 -7.06 -35.03 -11.88
N LYS A 947 -5.78 -34.63 -11.75
CA LYS A 947 -5.02 -34.63 -10.51
C LYS A 947 -4.26 -33.32 -10.38
N LEU A 948 -4.43 -32.66 -9.24
CA LEU A 948 -3.75 -31.42 -8.90
C LEU A 948 -2.23 -31.64 -8.73
N SER A 949 -1.43 -30.72 -9.27
CA SER A 949 0.02 -30.65 -9.04
C SER A 949 0.36 -30.52 -7.56
N MET A 950 -0.42 -29.71 -6.84
CA MET A 950 -0.36 -29.60 -5.38
C MET A 950 -1.74 -29.98 -4.81
N PRO A 951 -1.90 -31.17 -4.21
CA PRO A 951 -3.14 -31.54 -3.54
C PRO A 951 -3.47 -30.55 -2.41
N VAL A 952 -4.75 -30.24 -2.25
CA VAL A 952 -5.22 -29.51 -1.07
C VAL A 952 -5.20 -30.50 0.11
N ASP A 953 -4.47 -30.20 1.17
CA ASP A 953 -4.19 -31.16 2.24
C ASP A 953 -4.56 -30.69 3.66
N ASP A 954 -4.48 -29.39 3.94
CA ASP A 954 -4.81 -28.79 5.24
C ASP A 954 -5.36 -27.37 5.05
N LEU A 955 -6.63 -27.19 5.40
CA LEU A 955 -7.37 -25.91 5.41
C LEU A 955 -7.92 -25.59 6.81
N ARG A 956 -7.40 -26.24 7.87
CA ARG A 956 -7.80 -25.94 9.25
C ARG A 956 -7.21 -24.62 9.71
N GLY A 957 -7.82 -23.98 10.71
CA GLY A 957 -7.11 -23.03 11.60
C GLY A 957 -7.48 -21.55 11.48
N TYR A 958 -8.54 -21.22 10.74
CA TYR A 958 -9.13 -19.88 10.61
C TYR A 958 -10.65 -19.94 10.55
#